data_AF-M2RQ55-F1
#
_entry.id   AF-M2RQ55-F1
#
_cell.length_a   1.000
_cell.length_b   1.000
_cell.length_c   1.000
_cell.angle_alpha   90.00
_cell.angle_beta   90.00
_cell.angle_gamma   90.00
#
_symmetry.space_group_name_H-M   'P 1'
#
loop_
_entity.id
_entity.type
_entity.pdbx_description
1 polymer ?
#
loop_
_entity_poly.entity_id
_entity_poly.type
_entity_poly.pdbx_seq_one_letter_code
_entity_poly.pdbx_strand_id
1 'polypeptide(L)'
;MRRPSAACRRAVQSLQLPTAHHIWISDDLLARALNPFFPSSCPHQRRHGSNVPGPLEARRRAAKRRMTVSAGFHPQYTFQSLFNLGALFAFRRESEPTWRYEAPSLQHRTEPLDLLNQQLPSSQVPQFDRISHSHAVSAPQPNPLAFPNPDESECVSTGTSNGDLEQISAHALTRFDDFKSQVIYAGDLSFAERNRLLANAWKSCCPAHSDAWIYNIMVVEHVEKLGWDPSRILLEHESFALPPMYTSQSQNFLDCLRKSSAHFPYAAKVYHDVSMRVVELAGSATVSKNSSQDTELLSIIRLALQGAFPTDNKIEPSIAQALALVANKIQNIDIREALLSILTGTNSVQQSTIILLARAATDHKLCATLEKTLSCLPRKQLRSLIPSVTISLAIAVARETRLPHRVHGHPLRAWFKVLERLDRRSASHASSADYLGTAFAAVNKYVFRNSNASSMRGLVLLHALTFQLTQQTLYASYRERVLQLIYAPVHTPQERPEFETLLGLVFARMQKEGLPCTPLVDLTVYTFTRHADLMSVYRILSTLKQQGFVLENASSIQSRFIKRAASLPRKTESMNEQARQHYAFALRTCQSIADLLIKLVPPSSKSTASALSHTKKHLLHLQARREFTAILERASANHALPQIYATTTADMPTSDRTVLIHQLAHFYSLSTTRSHRETWRSIYYLYSYLQTYSLPIGPLFTKAVVRAAIIRPMMEHRFISARRLIWVCHLVARVEGEDVAKQIESSYWRWRGELIRHAKRAHDDAGGDVKAKAMVGKMKGLGLV
;
A
#
# COMPACT_ATOMS: atom_id res chain seq x y z
N MET A 1 15.24 -31.33 -13.01
CA MET A 1 13.76 -31.45 -13.08
C MET A 1 13.40 -32.93 -13.25
N ARG A 2 12.66 -33.53 -12.30
CA ARG A 2 12.27 -34.95 -12.35
C ARG A 2 11.06 -35.15 -13.29
N ARG A 3 11.11 -36.16 -14.15
CA ARG A 3 10.00 -36.53 -15.06
C ARG A 3 8.81 -37.12 -14.26
N PRO A 4 7.55 -36.80 -14.59
CA PRO A 4 6.39 -37.42 -13.94
C PRO A 4 6.13 -38.84 -14.46
N SER A 5 5.48 -39.67 -13.62
CA SER A 5 5.22 -41.10 -13.83
C SER A 5 4.19 -41.39 -14.92
N ALA A 6 4.37 -42.51 -15.63
CA ALA A 6 3.62 -42.95 -16.81
C ALA A 6 2.09 -43.11 -16.64
N ALA A 7 1.58 -43.19 -15.40
CA ALA A 7 0.14 -43.33 -15.13
C ALA A 7 -0.71 -42.12 -15.59
N CYS A 8 -0.11 -40.92 -15.71
CA CYS A 8 -0.84 -39.73 -16.17
C CYS A 8 -1.05 -39.67 -17.70
N ARG A 9 -0.36 -40.49 -18.52
CA ARG A 9 -0.53 -40.41 -19.98
C ARG A 9 -1.81 -41.06 -20.49
N ARG A 10 -2.26 -42.15 -19.85
CA ARG A 10 -3.48 -42.87 -20.28
C ARG A 10 -4.78 -42.12 -19.96
N ALA A 11 -4.83 -41.38 -18.85
CA ALA A 11 -5.99 -40.56 -18.51
C ALA A 11 -6.15 -39.32 -19.42
N VAL A 12 -5.06 -38.84 -20.02
CA VAL A 12 -5.09 -37.72 -20.99
C VAL A 12 -5.54 -38.20 -22.37
N GLN A 13 -5.20 -39.45 -22.75
CA GLN A 13 -5.60 -40.02 -24.04
C GLN A 13 -7.08 -40.42 -24.09
N SER A 14 -7.72 -40.73 -22.95
CA SER A 14 -9.16 -41.05 -22.91
C SER A 14 -10.09 -39.84 -22.95
N LEU A 15 -9.57 -38.62 -23.07
CA LEU A 15 -10.36 -37.38 -23.19
C LEU A 15 -10.49 -36.87 -24.64
N GLN A 16 -9.98 -37.62 -25.62
CA GLN A 16 -10.17 -37.31 -27.03
C GLN A 16 -11.53 -37.83 -27.52
N LEU A 17 -12.61 -37.16 -27.11
CA LEU A 17 -13.88 -37.16 -27.84
C LEU A 17 -13.86 -36.05 -28.92
N PRO A 18 -14.68 -36.18 -29.99
CA PRO A 18 -14.70 -35.23 -31.10
C PRO A 18 -15.10 -33.83 -30.61
N THR A 19 -14.35 -32.81 -31.05
CA THR A 19 -14.57 -31.36 -30.84
C THR A 19 -15.27 -31.00 -29.52
N ALA A 20 -14.49 -30.89 -28.46
CA ALA A 20 -14.97 -30.34 -27.20
C ALA A 20 -15.54 -28.93 -27.42
N HIS A 21 -16.85 -28.76 -27.20
CA HIS A 21 -17.43 -27.44 -26.98
C HIS A 21 -16.74 -26.83 -25.76
N HIS A 22 -15.76 -25.95 -26.00
CA HIS A 22 -15.11 -25.20 -24.95
C HIS A 22 -16.10 -24.18 -24.40
N ILE A 23 -16.60 -24.43 -23.19
CA ILE A 23 -17.36 -23.41 -22.44
C ILE A 23 -16.33 -22.40 -21.93
N TRP A 24 -16.27 -21.26 -22.58
CA TRP A 24 -15.46 -20.13 -22.13
C TRP A 24 -16.14 -19.52 -20.90
N ILE A 25 -15.54 -19.73 -19.74
CA ILE A 25 -15.95 -19.10 -18.49
C ILE A 25 -15.11 -17.83 -18.34
N SER A 26 -15.76 -16.67 -18.21
CA SER A 26 -15.04 -15.43 -17.96
C SER A 26 -14.36 -15.46 -16.60
N ASP A 27 -13.17 -14.86 -16.50
CA ASP A 27 -12.42 -14.75 -15.24
C ASP A 27 -13.26 -14.12 -14.12
N ASP A 28 -14.17 -13.20 -14.46
CA ASP A 28 -15.10 -12.59 -13.51
C ASP A 28 -16.15 -13.56 -12.96
N LEU A 29 -16.63 -14.50 -13.78
CA LEU A 29 -17.60 -15.51 -13.35
C LEU A 29 -16.89 -16.57 -12.50
N LEU A 30 -15.67 -16.95 -12.88
CA LEU A 30 -14.81 -17.84 -12.10
C LEU A 30 -14.44 -17.22 -10.75
N ALA A 31 -14.02 -15.95 -10.74
CA ALA A 31 -13.66 -15.22 -9.52
C ALA A 31 -14.87 -15.02 -8.60
N ARG A 32 -16.06 -14.72 -9.14
CA ARG A 32 -17.30 -14.64 -8.36
C ARG A 32 -17.74 -15.99 -7.80
N ALA A 33 -17.55 -17.08 -8.54
CA ALA A 33 -17.85 -18.43 -8.07
C ALA A 33 -16.86 -18.88 -6.97
N LEU A 34 -15.58 -18.52 -7.08
CA LEU A 34 -14.54 -18.92 -6.13
C LEU A 34 -14.45 -18.03 -4.88
N ASN A 35 -14.76 -16.74 -4.99
CA ASN A 35 -14.64 -15.78 -3.89
C ASN A 35 -15.33 -16.17 -2.57
N PRO A 36 -16.52 -16.80 -2.57
CA PRO A 36 -17.16 -17.27 -1.35
C PRO A 36 -16.39 -18.39 -0.62
N PHE A 37 -15.48 -19.09 -1.31
CA PHE A 37 -14.70 -20.19 -0.75
C PHE A 37 -13.37 -19.75 -0.13
N PHE A 38 -12.94 -18.50 -0.34
CA PHE A 38 -11.74 -17.97 0.29
C PHE A 38 -12.02 -17.42 1.70
N PRO A 39 -11.18 -17.74 2.71
CA PRO A 39 -11.34 -17.24 4.08
C PRO A 39 -11.34 -15.71 4.21
N SER A 40 -10.75 -15.02 3.23
CA SER A 40 -10.72 -13.56 3.15
C SER A 40 -12.10 -12.92 2.96
N SER A 41 -13.04 -13.63 2.34
CA SER A 41 -14.35 -13.09 1.98
C SER A 41 -15.43 -13.39 3.03
N CYS A 42 -15.28 -14.47 3.81
CA CYS A 42 -16.26 -14.92 4.81
C CYS A 42 -15.58 -15.45 6.09
N PRO A 43 -15.09 -14.58 7.00
CA PRO A 43 -14.32 -14.98 8.19
C PRO A 43 -15.14 -15.80 9.22
N HIS A 44 -16.45 -15.97 9.03
CA HIS A 44 -17.35 -16.65 9.96
C HIS A 44 -17.79 -18.04 9.47
N GLN A 45 -17.39 -18.45 8.27
CA GLN A 45 -17.69 -19.79 7.76
C GLN A 45 -16.70 -20.81 8.36
N ARG A 46 -16.92 -21.18 9.63
CA ARG A 46 -16.33 -22.40 10.19
C ARG A 46 -16.86 -23.57 9.37
N ARG A 47 -15.97 -24.28 8.66
CA ARG A 47 -16.31 -25.48 7.90
C ARG A 47 -17.03 -26.48 8.82
N HIS A 48 -18.34 -26.64 8.64
CA HIS A 48 -18.92 -27.96 8.79
C HIS A 48 -18.50 -28.71 7.54
N GLY A 49 -17.51 -29.60 7.67
CA GLY A 49 -17.14 -30.47 6.55
C GLY A 49 -18.41 -31.10 5.98
N SER A 50 -18.50 -31.18 4.66
CA SER A 50 -19.58 -31.91 4.00
C SER A 50 -19.77 -33.26 4.68
N ASN A 51 -21.01 -33.60 5.04
CA ASN A 51 -21.33 -34.89 5.66
C ASN A 51 -21.01 -36.10 4.77
N VAL A 52 -20.59 -35.86 3.52
CA VAL A 52 -20.01 -36.86 2.63
C VAL A 52 -18.48 -36.85 2.81
N PRO A 53 -17.89 -37.84 3.51
CA PRO A 53 -16.45 -37.94 3.62
C PRO A 53 -15.84 -38.22 2.25
N GLY A 54 -14.81 -37.44 1.86
CA GLY A 54 -14.04 -37.76 0.66
C GLY A 54 -13.44 -39.17 0.75
N PRO A 55 -13.07 -39.80 -0.38
CA PRO A 55 -12.72 -41.23 -0.43
C PRO A 55 -11.65 -41.66 0.59
N LEU A 56 -10.67 -40.80 0.90
CA LEU A 56 -9.65 -41.07 1.93
C LEU A 56 -10.18 -40.95 3.36
N GLU A 57 -11.08 -40.00 3.61
CA GLU A 57 -11.76 -39.83 4.91
C GLU A 57 -12.79 -40.95 5.13
N ALA A 58 -13.46 -41.41 4.07
CA ALA A 58 -14.33 -42.57 4.09
C ALA A 58 -13.55 -43.85 4.43
N ARG A 59 -12.36 -44.04 3.84
CA ARG A 59 -11.44 -45.12 4.18
C ARG A 59 -10.95 -45.03 5.63
N ARG A 60 -10.55 -43.85 6.12
CA ARG A 60 -10.18 -43.65 7.55
C ARG A 60 -11.32 -43.99 8.49
N ARG A 61 -12.55 -43.53 8.19
CA ARG A 61 -13.73 -43.84 9.01
C ARG A 61 -14.12 -45.31 8.94
N ALA A 62 -14.01 -45.95 7.79
CA ALA A 62 -14.24 -47.39 7.64
C ALA A 62 -13.20 -48.22 8.41
N ALA A 63 -11.91 -47.87 8.32
CA ALA A 63 -10.85 -48.50 9.09
C ALA A 63 -11.05 -48.29 10.60
N LYS A 64 -11.40 -47.07 11.03
CA LYS A 64 -11.71 -46.76 12.42
C LYS A 64 -12.92 -47.55 12.93
N ARG A 65 -14.00 -47.65 12.13
CA ARG A 65 -15.17 -48.48 12.45
C ARG A 65 -14.80 -49.95 12.60
N ARG A 66 -13.98 -50.49 11.69
CA ARG A 66 -13.47 -51.88 11.79
C ARG A 66 -12.65 -52.10 13.05
N MET A 67 -11.74 -51.18 13.39
CA MET A 67 -10.96 -51.26 14.64
C MET A 67 -11.82 -51.19 15.91
N THR A 68 -12.89 -50.37 15.93
CA THR A 68 -13.85 -50.37 17.06
C THR A 68 -14.69 -51.64 17.13
N VAL A 69 -14.97 -52.31 15.99
CA VAL A 69 -15.65 -53.62 15.98
C VAL A 69 -14.69 -54.73 16.46
N SER A 70 -13.39 -54.61 16.18
CA SER A 70 -12.35 -55.52 16.68
C SER A 70 -12.02 -55.35 18.17
N ALA A 71 -12.30 -54.18 18.75
CA ALA A 71 -11.97 -53.82 20.13
C ALA A 71 -13.16 -53.99 21.10
N GLY A 72 -14.07 -54.93 20.83
CA GLY A 72 -15.26 -55.17 21.65
C GLY A 72 -14.93 -55.40 23.13
N PHE A 73 -15.38 -54.49 23.99
CA PHE A 73 -15.44 -54.65 25.44
C PHE A 73 -16.84 -55.18 25.82
N HIS A 74 -16.99 -56.51 25.91
CA HIS A 74 -17.86 -57.23 26.87
C HIS A 74 -17.57 -58.74 26.86
N PRO A 75 -17.82 -59.48 27.96
CA PRO A 75 -17.03 -60.64 28.34
C PRO A 75 -17.52 -61.98 27.77
N GLN A 76 -16.53 -62.78 27.33
CA GLN A 76 -16.33 -64.24 27.38
C GLN A 76 -17.50 -65.19 27.11
N TYR A 77 -17.31 -66.11 26.14
CA TYR A 77 -16.85 -67.48 26.43
C TYR A 77 -16.20 -68.14 25.19
N THR A 78 -15.10 -68.85 25.43
CA THR A 78 -14.32 -69.77 24.56
C THR A 78 -13.42 -69.20 23.43
N PHE A 79 -12.15 -69.61 23.50
CA PHE A 79 -10.96 -69.28 22.69
C PHE A 79 -11.12 -69.56 21.18
N GLN A 80 -10.46 -68.87 20.23
CA GLN A 80 -9.00 -68.81 20.03
C GLN A 80 -8.49 -67.46 19.50
N SER A 81 -7.36 -67.04 20.08
CA SER A 81 -6.55 -65.89 19.67
C SER A 81 -5.64 -66.25 18.50
N LEU A 82 -5.71 -65.49 17.41
CA LEU A 82 -4.55 -65.20 16.56
C LEU A 82 -4.48 -63.69 16.33
N PHE A 83 -3.74 -63.00 17.19
CA PHE A 83 -3.28 -61.63 16.95
C PHE A 83 -2.46 -61.61 15.64
N ASN A 84 -3.03 -61.07 14.56
CA ASN A 84 -2.32 -60.92 13.29
C ASN A 84 -1.78 -59.49 13.16
N LEU A 85 -0.47 -59.33 13.36
CA LEU A 85 0.25 -58.06 13.23
C LEU A 85 0.11 -57.40 11.84
N GLY A 86 -0.25 -58.16 10.79
CA GLY A 86 -0.49 -57.63 9.45
C GLY A 86 -1.71 -56.70 9.33
N ALA A 87 -2.68 -56.81 10.24
CA ALA A 87 -3.88 -55.96 10.27
C ALA A 87 -3.58 -54.51 10.69
N LEU A 88 -2.46 -54.26 11.35
CA LEU A 88 -2.08 -52.95 11.89
C LEU A 88 -1.51 -52.01 10.81
N PHE A 89 -1.01 -52.56 9.70
CA PHE A 89 -0.37 -51.79 8.61
C PHE A 89 -0.99 -52.01 7.22
N ALA A 90 -2.11 -52.74 7.13
CA ALA A 90 -2.87 -52.94 5.89
C ALA A 90 -2.07 -53.48 4.68
N PHE A 91 -1.10 -54.38 4.91
CA PHE A 91 -0.51 -55.17 3.83
C PHE A 91 -1.48 -56.29 3.43
N ARG A 92 -2.18 -56.12 2.30
CA ARG A 92 -2.95 -57.20 1.67
C ARG A 92 -1.98 -58.14 0.95
N ARG A 93 -2.17 -59.46 1.12
CA ARG A 93 -1.55 -60.51 0.28
C ARG A 93 -2.52 -61.13 -0.75
N GLU A 94 -3.75 -60.62 -0.86
CA GLU A 94 -4.77 -61.11 -1.80
C GLU A 94 -5.31 -59.99 -2.69
N SER A 95 -5.51 -60.34 -3.96
CA SER A 95 -5.93 -59.48 -5.07
C SER A 95 -7.17 -58.64 -4.76
N GLU A 96 -7.16 -57.40 -5.26
CA GLU A 96 -8.26 -56.45 -5.10
C GLU A 96 -9.53 -56.94 -5.84
N PRO A 97 -10.74 -56.76 -5.29
CA PRO A 97 -11.96 -56.95 -6.06
C PRO A 97 -12.08 -55.84 -7.11
N THR A 98 -12.24 -56.23 -8.37
CA THR A 98 -12.32 -55.36 -9.54
C THR A 98 -13.66 -54.64 -9.61
N TRP A 99 -13.88 -53.64 -8.76
CA TRP A 99 -15.02 -52.75 -8.93
C TRP A 99 -14.72 -51.77 -10.06
N ARG A 100 -15.33 -51.99 -11.23
CA ARG A 100 -15.37 -51.04 -12.34
C ARG A 100 -16.59 -50.14 -12.18
N TYR A 101 -16.37 -48.83 -12.30
CA TYR A 101 -17.45 -47.86 -12.42
C TYR A 101 -18.03 -47.96 -13.84
N GLU A 102 -19.35 -48.14 -13.93
CA GLU A 102 -20.10 -48.10 -15.18
C GLU A 102 -21.01 -46.87 -15.16
N ALA A 103 -20.92 -46.01 -16.17
CA ALA A 103 -21.75 -44.82 -16.25
C ALA A 103 -23.19 -45.20 -16.66
N PRO A 104 -24.22 -44.48 -16.19
CA PRO A 104 -25.61 -44.77 -16.56
C PRO A 104 -25.80 -44.62 -18.08
N SER A 105 -26.22 -45.70 -18.75
CA SER A 105 -26.53 -45.71 -20.18
C SER A 105 -27.90 -45.08 -20.44
N LEU A 106 -27.98 -44.29 -21.52
CA LEU A 106 -29.23 -43.71 -22.03
C LEU A 106 -30.11 -44.85 -22.58
N GLN A 107 -31.37 -44.87 -22.15
CA GLN A 107 -32.36 -45.86 -22.57
C GLN A 107 -32.60 -45.81 -24.08
N HIS A 108 -32.58 -46.98 -24.72
CA HIS A 108 -32.94 -47.23 -26.12
C HIS A 108 -34.37 -46.75 -26.37
N ARG A 109 -34.54 -45.78 -27.28
CA ARG A 109 -35.85 -45.46 -27.87
C ARG A 109 -36.01 -46.31 -29.12
N THR A 110 -37.03 -47.14 -29.11
CA THR A 110 -37.49 -48.01 -30.20
C THR A 110 -38.00 -47.18 -31.37
N GLU A 111 -37.50 -47.46 -32.58
CA GLU A 111 -38.13 -47.07 -33.84
C GLU A 111 -39.08 -48.17 -34.34
N PRO A 112 -40.14 -47.80 -35.08
CA PRO A 112 -40.70 -48.67 -36.09
C PRO A 112 -40.65 -48.06 -37.51
N LEU A 113 -39.97 -48.82 -38.39
CA LEU A 113 -40.23 -49.20 -39.78
C LEU A 113 -40.68 -48.19 -40.88
N ASP A 114 -39.86 -48.22 -41.94
CA ASP A 114 -40.12 -48.19 -43.39
C ASP A 114 -40.57 -46.89 -44.12
N LEU A 115 -39.72 -46.37 -45.03
CA LEU A 115 -39.80 -46.62 -46.49
C LEU A 115 -38.80 -45.78 -47.33
N LEU A 116 -38.08 -46.51 -48.21
CA LEU A 116 -37.57 -46.22 -49.58
C LEU A 116 -36.74 -44.96 -49.98
N ASN A 117 -35.51 -45.26 -50.43
CA ASN A 117 -34.82 -44.90 -51.70
C ASN A 117 -34.98 -43.51 -52.36
N GLN A 118 -33.82 -42.87 -52.68
CA GLN A 118 -33.40 -42.58 -54.07
C GLN A 118 -31.92 -42.07 -54.18
N GLN A 119 -31.36 -42.26 -55.38
CA GLN A 119 -29.93 -42.30 -55.78
C GLN A 119 -29.31 -40.96 -56.26
N LEU A 120 -27.97 -40.82 -56.06
CA LEU A 120 -26.86 -40.23 -56.91
C LEU A 120 -27.00 -38.82 -57.60
N PRO A 121 -25.94 -38.18 -58.18
CA PRO A 121 -24.48 -38.10 -57.85
C PRO A 121 -23.74 -36.74 -58.14
N SER A 122 -22.48 -36.66 -57.69
CA SER A 122 -21.24 -36.06 -58.29
C SER A 122 -21.12 -34.59 -58.75
N SER A 123 -20.05 -33.89 -58.31
CA SER A 123 -18.99 -33.32 -59.20
C SER A 123 -17.80 -32.61 -58.50
N GLN A 124 -16.58 -33.00 -58.92
CA GLN A 124 -15.36 -32.22 -59.31
C GLN A 124 -14.53 -31.35 -58.30
N VAL A 125 -13.37 -31.88 -57.84
CA VAL A 125 -11.92 -31.60 -58.22
C VAL A 125 -11.56 -30.18 -58.77
N PRO A 126 -10.31 -29.58 -58.66
CA PRO A 126 -9.00 -30.02 -58.12
C PRO A 126 -8.18 -29.02 -57.23
N GLN A 127 -7.04 -29.54 -56.74
CA GLN A 127 -5.83 -28.90 -56.18
C GLN A 127 -5.08 -27.96 -57.16
N PHE A 128 -4.24 -27.05 -56.62
CA PHE A 128 -2.90 -26.75 -57.16
C PHE A 128 -1.95 -26.14 -56.11
N ASP A 129 -0.67 -26.50 -56.28
CA ASP A 129 0.54 -26.23 -55.48
C ASP A 129 0.99 -24.76 -55.37
N ARG A 130 1.86 -24.44 -54.39
CA ARG A 130 3.18 -23.85 -54.73
C ARG A 130 4.23 -23.84 -53.62
N ILE A 131 5.45 -23.99 -54.14
CA ILE A 131 6.77 -24.24 -53.54
C ILE A 131 7.48 -22.94 -53.12
N SER A 132 8.39 -23.10 -52.16
CA SER A 132 9.44 -22.22 -51.64
C SER A 132 10.34 -21.53 -52.68
N HIS A 133 10.93 -20.37 -52.33
CA HIS A 133 12.26 -19.96 -52.80
C HIS A 133 12.98 -19.07 -51.78
N SER A 134 14.31 -19.13 -51.88
CA SER A 134 15.35 -18.74 -50.93
C SER A 134 16.23 -17.58 -51.45
N HIS A 135 17.12 -17.13 -50.56
CA HIS A 135 18.40 -16.42 -50.76
C HIS A 135 18.41 -14.90 -50.94
N ALA A 136 19.25 -14.25 -50.12
CA ALA A 136 20.10 -13.14 -50.55
C ALA A 136 21.39 -13.07 -49.71
N VAL A 137 22.44 -12.61 -50.37
CA VAL A 137 23.89 -12.74 -50.12
C VAL A 137 24.50 -11.41 -49.65
N SER A 138 25.69 -11.51 -49.05
CA SER A 138 26.56 -10.53 -48.40
C SER A 138 27.25 -9.44 -49.26
N ALA A 139 27.79 -8.43 -48.52
CA ALA A 139 29.00 -7.60 -48.72
C ALA A 139 28.89 -6.29 -49.57
N PRO A 140 29.85 -5.31 -49.52
CA PRO A 140 30.85 -4.92 -48.49
C PRO A 140 30.95 -3.38 -48.22
N GLN A 141 31.79 -2.99 -47.23
CA GLN A 141 32.26 -1.63 -46.91
C GLN A 141 33.32 -1.08 -47.92
N PRO A 142 33.57 0.25 -47.89
CA PRO A 142 34.92 0.76 -48.14
C PRO A 142 35.45 1.80 -47.12
N ASN A 143 36.78 1.72 -46.98
CA ASN A 143 37.86 2.53 -46.36
C ASN A 143 37.66 4.00 -45.90
N PRO A 144 38.49 4.47 -44.94
CA PRO A 144 38.65 5.88 -44.58
C PRO A 144 39.80 6.57 -45.36
N LEU A 145 39.61 7.87 -45.65
CA LEU A 145 40.62 8.76 -46.23
C LEU A 145 41.18 9.73 -45.18
N ALA A 146 42.49 9.97 -45.30
CA ALA A 146 43.33 10.89 -44.54
C ALA A 146 43.12 12.36 -44.94
N PHE A 147 43.41 13.29 -44.02
CA PHE A 147 43.76 14.69 -44.29
C PHE A 147 44.55 15.28 -43.09
N PRO A 148 45.27 16.41 -43.24
CA PRO A 148 46.58 16.65 -42.64
C PRO A 148 46.54 17.61 -41.44
N ASN A 149 47.63 17.60 -40.67
CA ASN A 149 47.97 18.58 -39.63
C ASN A 149 48.08 20.00 -40.22
N PRO A 150 47.62 21.02 -39.48
CA PRO A 150 48.21 22.34 -39.50
C PRO A 150 49.06 22.58 -38.25
N ASP A 151 50.15 23.31 -38.49
CA ASP A 151 51.25 23.61 -37.59
C ASP A 151 50.87 24.25 -36.26
N GLU A 152 51.68 23.93 -35.26
CA GLU A 152 51.77 24.61 -33.98
C GLU A 152 52.23 26.06 -34.21
N SER A 153 51.38 27.02 -33.83
CA SER A 153 51.80 28.42 -33.65
C SER A 153 52.10 28.64 -32.17
N GLU A 154 53.38 28.80 -31.86
CA GLU A 154 53.88 29.27 -30.58
C GLU A 154 53.29 30.66 -30.26
N CYS A 155 52.40 30.71 -29.25
CA CYS A 155 51.92 31.97 -28.71
C CYS A 155 52.88 32.46 -27.62
N VAL A 156 53.74 33.40 -28.01
CA VAL A 156 54.57 34.21 -27.12
C VAL A 156 53.67 34.92 -26.11
N SER A 157 53.86 34.60 -24.83
CA SER A 157 53.19 35.27 -23.71
C SER A 157 53.83 36.64 -23.50
N THR A 158 53.22 37.70 -24.04
CA THR A 158 53.51 39.08 -23.64
C THR A 158 52.83 39.36 -22.30
N GLY A 159 53.64 39.66 -21.28
CA GLY A 159 53.17 40.13 -19.98
C GLY A 159 52.48 41.48 -20.13
N THR A 160 51.17 41.51 -19.92
CA THR A 160 50.37 42.73 -19.91
C THR A 160 50.55 43.47 -18.59
N SER A 161 50.86 44.76 -18.70
CA SER A 161 50.94 45.75 -17.63
C SER A 161 49.62 45.84 -16.85
N ASN A 162 49.67 45.66 -15.53
CA ASN A 162 48.54 45.86 -14.62
C ASN A 162 47.96 47.30 -14.61
N GLY A 163 48.59 48.27 -15.28
CA GLY A 163 48.17 49.68 -15.32
C GLY A 163 46.93 49.96 -16.18
N ASP A 164 46.66 49.16 -17.22
CA ASP A 164 45.55 49.45 -18.15
C ASP A 164 44.18 49.10 -17.56
N LEU A 165 44.09 48.07 -16.70
CA LEU A 165 42.82 47.63 -16.14
C LEU A 165 42.21 48.64 -15.15
N GLU A 166 43.05 49.39 -14.43
CA GLU A 166 42.59 50.42 -13.49
C GLU A 166 42.04 51.65 -14.20
N GLN A 167 42.67 52.08 -15.30
CA GLN A 167 42.21 53.23 -16.09
C GLN A 167 40.93 52.90 -16.89
N ILE A 168 40.83 51.66 -17.38
CA ILE A 168 39.63 51.12 -18.03
C ILE A 168 38.42 51.11 -17.07
N SER A 169 38.64 50.79 -15.79
CA SER A 169 37.59 50.83 -14.77
C SER A 169 37.06 52.25 -14.53
N ALA A 170 37.89 53.28 -14.65
CA ALA A 170 37.50 54.67 -14.35
C ALA A 170 36.46 55.22 -15.34
N HIS A 171 36.60 54.95 -16.65
CA HIS A 171 35.63 55.42 -17.64
C HIS A 171 34.26 54.72 -17.47
N ALA A 172 34.26 53.41 -17.21
CA ALA A 172 33.03 52.65 -16.94
C ALA A 172 32.30 53.16 -15.68
N LEU A 173 33.07 53.54 -14.64
CA LEU A 173 32.54 54.14 -13.42
C LEU A 173 31.86 55.49 -13.70
N THR A 174 32.51 56.40 -14.42
CA THR A 174 31.92 57.70 -14.77
C THR A 174 30.61 57.54 -15.53
N ARG A 175 30.58 56.66 -16.54
CA ARG A 175 29.35 56.37 -17.30
C ARG A 175 28.25 55.73 -16.45
N PHE A 176 28.63 54.91 -15.48
CA PHE A 176 27.68 54.33 -14.54
C PHE A 176 27.12 55.38 -13.56
N ASP A 177 27.91 56.38 -13.16
CA ASP A 177 27.43 57.50 -12.35
C ASP A 177 26.50 58.43 -13.15
N ASP A 178 26.77 58.62 -14.45
CA ASP A 178 25.83 59.29 -15.37
C ASP A 178 24.50 58.53 -15.47
N PHE A 179 24.57 57.19 -15.60
CA PHE A 179 23.38 56.33 -15.61
C PHE A 179 22.59 56.49 -14.31
N LYS A 180 23.24 56.40 -13.14
CA LYS A 180 22.59 56.62 -11.84
C LYS A 180 21.89 57.97 -11.80
N SER A 181 22.57 59.03 -12.25
CA SER A 181 22.06 60.40 -12.27
C SER A 181 20.79 60.54 -13.12
N GLN A 182 20.71 59.82 -14.25
CA GLN A 182 19.52 59.82 -15.11
C GLN A 182 18.35 59.02 -14.52
N VAL A 183 18.61 58.03 -13.66
CA VAL A 183 17.57 57.14 -13.11
C VAL A 183 17.17 57.46 -11.67
N ILE A 184 17.69 58.53 -11.06
CA ILE A 184 17.39 58.92 -9.65
C ILE A 184 15.88 59.03 -9.42
N TYR A 185 15.14 59.64 -10.35
CA TYR A 185 13.69 59.86 -10.23
C TYR A 185 12.85 58.69 -10.74
N ALA A 186 13.47 57.59 -11.17
CA ALA A 186 12.75 56.47 -11.77
C ALA A 186 11.89 55.68 -10.76
N GLY A 187 12.15 55.84 -9.45
CA GLY A 187 11.38 55.23 -8.38
C GLY A 187 9.91 55.64 -8.33
N ASP A 188 9.61 56.88 -8.71
CA ASP A 188 8.25 57.46 -8.69
C ASP A 188 7.45 57.18 -9.96
N LEU A 189 8.13 56.72 -11.03
CA LEU A 189 7.51 56.44 -12.32
C LEU A 189 6.73 55.13 -12.31
N SER A 190 5.74 55.04 -13.20
CA SER A 190 5.03 53.79 -13.46
C SER A 190 5.98 52.72 -14.00
N PHE A 191 5.63 51.44 -13.85
CA PHE A 191 6.47 50.32 -14.31
C PHE A 191 6.88 50.44 -15.78
N ALA A 192 5.97 50.86 -16.66
CA ALA A 192 6.25 51.01 -18.09
C ALA A 192 7.19 52.19 -18.39
N GLU A 193 6.96 53.33 -17.75
CA GLU A 193 7.80 54.53 -17.90
C GLU A 193 9.19 54.31 -17.32
N ARG A 194 9.28 53.68 -16.15
CA ARG A 194 10.54 53.28 -15.52
C ARG A 194 11.36 52.40 -16.45
N ASN A 195 10.75 51.35 -17.01
CA ASN A 195 11.42 50.44 -17.92
C ASN A 195 11.89 51.13 -19.22
N ARG A 196 11.11 52.09 -19.74
CA ARG A 196 11.51 52.90 -20.89
C ARG A 196 12.66 53.84 -20.55
N LEU A 197 12.61 54.49 -19.39
CA LEU A 197 13.68 55.36 -18.90
C LEU A 197 14.97 54.57 -18.68
N LEU A 198 14.88 53.39 -18.06
CA LEU A 198 16.03 52.51 -17.84
C LEU A 198 16.69 52.09 -19.16
N ALA A 199 15.92 51.69 -20.16
CA ALA A 199 16.45 51.34 -21.48
C ALA A 199 17.09 52.54 -22.19
N ASN A 200 16.45 53.71 -22.13
CA ASN A 200 16.97 54.93 -22.76
C ASN A 200 18.25 55.44 -22.07
N ALA A 201 18.27 55.47 -20.73
CA ALA A 201 19.43 55.87 -19.94
C ALA A 201 20.59 54.88 -20.12
N TRP A 202 20.29 53.58 -20.19
CA TRP A 202 21.31 52.58 -20.49
C TRP A 202 21.94 52.83 -21.87
N LYS A 203 21.13 53.05 -22.93
CA LYS A 203 21.61 53.34 -24.28
C LYS A 203 22.42 54.64 -24.37
N SER A 204 21.98 55.71 -23.70
CA SER A 204 22.65 57.02 -23.75
C SER A 204 24.01 57.02 -23.05
N CYS A 205 24.16 56.19 -22.01
CA CYS A 205 25.38 56.12 -21.20
C CYS A 205 26.31 54.96 -21.59
N CYS A 206 25.87 54.03 -22.45
CA CYS A 206 26.67 52.87 -22.85
C CYS A 206 27.95 53.29 -23.58
N PRO A 207 29.15 52.87 -23.12
CA PRO A 207 30.40 53.21 -23.78
C PRO A 207 30.57 52.41 -25.08
N ALA A 208 31.19 53.01 -26.11
CA ALA A 208 31.38 52.38 -27.43
C ALA A 208 32.54 51.36 -27.49
N HIS A 209 33.30 51.20 -26.40
CA HIS A 209 34.56 50.45 -26.36
C HIS A 209 34.40 49.00 -25.89
N SER A 210 35.50 48.24 -25.95
CA SER A 210 35.62 46.84 -25.48
C SER A 210 35.14 46.60 -24.04
N ASP A 211 35.02 47.65 -23.25
CA ASP A 211 34.74 47.59 -21.81
C ASP A 211 33.25 47.82 -21.48
N ALA A 212 32.39 47.87 -22.50
CA ALA A 212 30.94 47.99 -22.34
C ALA A 212 30.34 46.92 -21.43
N TRP A 213 30.95 45.73 -21.35
CA TRP A 213 30.50 44.67 -20.47
C TRP A 213 30.64 45.02 -18.97
N ILE A 214 31.66 45.79 -18.55
CA ILE A 214 31.84 46.20 -17.15
C ILE A 214 30.67 47.11 -16.74
N TYR A 215 30.39 48.12 -17.56
CA TYR A 215 29.26 49.02 -17.39
C TYR A 215 27.93 48.25 -17.35
N ASN A 216 27.71 47.31 -18.27
CA ASN A 216 26.50 46.49 -18.32
C ASN A 216 26.26 45.70 -17.03
N ILE A 217 27.29 45.10 -16.45
CA ILE A 217 27.19 44.35 -15.19
C ILE A 217 26.85 45.29 -14.05
N MET A 218 27.53 46.43 -13.94
CA MET A 218 27.26 47.42 -12.90
C MET A 218 25.82 47.93 -12.96
N VAL A 219 25.30 48.19 -14.17
CA VAL A 219 23.91 48.59 -14.39
C VAL A 219 22.95 47.49 -13.97
N VAL A 220 23.14 46.24 -14.41
CA VAL A 220 22.26 45.12 -14.04
C VAL A 220 22.30 44.84 -12.54
N GLU A 221 23.47 44.88 -11.92
CA GLU A 221 23.63 44.76 -10.46
C GLU A 221 22.90 45.87 -9.70
N HIS A 222 22.96 47.11 -10.19
CA HIS A 222 22.28 48.25 -9.57
C HIS A 222 20.77 48.12 -9.68
N VAL A 223 20.27 47.81 -10.87
CA VAL A 223 18.84 47.60 -11.14
C VAL A 223 18.32 46.44 -10.29
N GLU A 224 19.08 45.36 -10.12
CA GLU A 224 18.73 44.23 -9.24
C GLU A 224 18.71 44.65 -7.76
N LYS A 225 19.71 45.41 -7.28
CA LYS A 225 19.74 45.94 -5.90
C LYS A 225 18.54 46.83 -5.58
N LEU A 226 18.02 47.56 -6.57
CA LEU A 226 16.82 48.38 -6.45
C LEU A 226 15.51 47.56 -6.57
N GLY A 227 15.59 46.27 -6.88
CA GLY A 227 14.43 45.42 -7.12
C GLY A 227 13.65 45.80 -8.39
N TRP A 228 14.32 46.41 -9.37
CA TRP A 228 13.74 46.80 -10.65
C TRP A 228 14.01 45.75 -11.72
N ASP A 229 13.22 45.75 -12.79
CA ASP A 229 13.30 44.73 -13.85
C ASP A 229 14.32 45.11 -14.94
N PRO A 230 15.44 44.37 -15.09
CA PRO A 230 16.42 44.63 -16.13
C PRO A 230 16.00 44.11 -17.52
N SER A 231 14.82 43.48 -17.68
CA SER A 231 14.43 42.81 -18.92
C SER A 231 14.49 43.69 -20.17
N ARG A 232 14.13 44.97 -20.09
CA ARG A 232 14.23 45.90 -21.24
C ARG A 232 15.66 46.20 -21.67
N ILE A 233 16.59 46.24 -20.72
CA ILE A 233 18.02 46.41 -21.02
C ILE A 233 18.55 45.12 -21.65
N LEU A 234 18.18 43.98 -21.09
CA LEU A 234 18.61 42.66 -21.56
C LEU A 234 18.07 42.29 -22.96
N LEU A 235 16.92 42.86 -23.36
CA LEU A 235 16.33 42.69 -24.69
C LEU A 235 17.13 43.34 -25.83
N GLU A 236 18.00 44.29 -25.53
CA GLU A 236 18.83 45.01 -26.50
C GLU A 236 20.07 44.17 -26.86
N HIS A 237 19.81 42.93 -27.28
CA HIS A 237 20.80 41.87 -27.40
C HIS A 237 22.00 42.29 -28.26
N GLU A 238 21.82 42.97 -29.38
CA GLU A 238 22.94 43.35 -30.27
C GLU A 238 23.96 44.29 -29.60
N SER A 239 23.52 45.12 -28.67
CA SER A 239 24.37 46.13 -28.00
C SER A 239 24.81 45.70 -26.59
N PHE A 240 24.21 44.65 -26.02
CA PHE A 240 24.56 44.16 -24.68
C PHE A 240 25.79 43.24 -24.71
N ALA A 241 26.97 43.82 -24.50
CA ALA A 241 28.22 43.09 -24.32
C ALA A 241 28.22 42.25 -23.02
N LEU A 242 28.60 40.97 -23.12
CA LEU A 242 28.70 40.03 -22.00
C LEU A 242 30.11 40.01 -21.40
N PRO A 243 30.26 39.73 -20.09
CA PRO A 243 31.58 39.57 -19.47
C PRO A 243 32.39 38.44 -20.12
N PRO A 244 33.73 38.56 -20.13
CA PRO A 244 34.59 37.44 -20.46
C PRO A 244 34.43 36.29 -19.46
N MET A 245 34.44 35.07 -19.98
CA MET A 245 34.34 33.83 -19.21
C MET A 245 35.44 33.69 -18.16
N TYR A 246 35.15 33.01 -17.04
CA TYR A 246 36.14 32.71 -15.99
C TYR A 246 36.62 33.91 -15.18
N THR A 247 35.87 35.01 -15.22
CA THR A 247 36.13 36.20 -14.42
C THR A 247 35.17 36.29 -13.23
N SER A 248 35.60 36.95 -12.15
CA SER A 248 34.73 37.22 -11.00
C SER A 248 33.45 37.96 -11.39
N GLN A 249 33.55 38.82 -12.40
CA GLN A 249 32.46 39.63 -12.92
C GLN A 249 31.45 38.77 -13.68
N SER A 250 31.89 37.77 -14.45
CA SER A 250 31.01 36.76 -15.06
C SER A 250 30.19 36.04 -13.99
N GLN A 251 30.83 35.59 -12.90
CA GLN A 251 30.12 34.91 -11.82
C GLN A 251 29.09 35.84 -11.13
N ASN A 252 29.44 37.10 -10.87
CA ASN A 252 28.51 38.09 -10.31
C ASN A 252 27.32 38.34 -11.25
N PHE A 253 27.59 38.44 -12.55
CA PHE A 253 26.54 38.62 -13.56
C PHE A 253 25.57 37.43 -13.62
N LEU A 254 26.09 36.20 -13.59
CA LEU A 254 25.26 34.98 -13.53
C LEU A 254 24.42 34.93 -12.25
N ASP A 255 24.99 35.38 -11.13
CA ASP A 255 24.29 35.47 -9.86
C ASP A 255 23.16 36.50 -9.90
N CYS A 256 23.38 37.65 -10.55
CA CYS A 256 22.35 38.65 -10.80
C CYS A 256 21.26 38.13 -11.72
N LEU A 257 21.60 37.54 -12.88
CA LEU A 257 20.62 36.92 -13.79
C LEU A 257 19.77 35.86 -13.07
N ARG A 258 20.38 35.05 -12.19
CA ARG A 258 19.68 34.06 -11.38
C ARG A 258 18.70 34.68 -10.39
N LYS A 259 19.07 35.77 -9.73
CA LYS A 259 18.18 36.48 -8.79
C LYS A 259 17.05 37.20 -9.54
N SER A 260 17.38 37.93 -10.60
CA SER A 260 16.41 38.68 -11.41
C SER A 260 15.41 37.76 -12.11
N SER A 261 15.85 36.64 -12.70
CA SER A 261 14.92 35.66 -13.31
C SER A 261 13.97 35.02 -12.31
N ALA A 262 14.39 34.86 -11.05
CA ALA A 262 13.51 34.41 -9.98
C ALA A 262 12.52 35.49 -9.51
N HIS A 263 12.93 36.77 -9.56
CA HIS A 263 12.09 37.91 -9.16
C HIS A 263 11.07 38.31 -10.24
N PHE A 264 11.43 38.16 -11.52
CA PHE A 264 10.64 38.60 -12.68
C PHE A 264 10.28 37.43 -13.62
N PRO A 265 9.38 36.50 -13.19
CA PRO A 265 9.04 35.31 -13.97
C PRO A 265 8.34 35.62 -15.30
N TYR A 266 7.71 36.77 -15.46
CA TYR A 266 7.06 37.18 -16.72
C TYR A 266 8.08 37.46 -17.84
N ALA A 267 9.33 37.77 -17.50
CA ALA A 267 10.41 38.02 -18.45
C ALA A 267 11.29 36.77 -18.70
N ALA A 268 10.82 35.57 -18.37
CA ALA A 268 11.58 34.33 -18.49
C ALA A 268 12.19 34.10 -19.89
N LYS A 269 11.49 34.51 -20.96
CA LYS A 269 12.01 34.43 -22.33
C LYS A 269 13.28 35.26 -22.52
N VAL A 270 13.28 36.51 -22.04
CA VAL A 270 14.44 37.41 -22.15
C VAL A 270 15.65 36.84 -21.41
N TYR A 271 15.44 36.35 -20.18
CA TYR A 271 16.52 35.73 -19.41
C TYR A 271 17.03 34.45 -20.08
N HIS A 272 16.16 33.68 -20.74
CA HIS A 272 16.56 32.51 -21.51
C HIS A 272 17.43 32.91 -22.70
N ASP A 273 17.01 33.91 -23.48
CA ASP A 273 17.74 34.39 -24.66
C ASP A 273 19.15 34.90 -24.26
N VAL A 274 19.26 35.67 -23.18
CA VAL A 274 20.57 36.08 -22.62
C VAL A 274 21.39 34.87 -22.16
N SER A 275 20.75 33.90 -21.48
CA SER A 275 21.45 32.70 -21.00
C SER A 275 22.00 31.87 -22.17
N MET A 276 21.29 31.79 -23.29
CA MET A 276 21.76 31.08 -24.48
C MET A 276 22.98 31.76 -25.12
N ARG A 277 23.04 33.10 -25.11
CA ARG A 277 24.24 33.83 -25.58
C ARG A 277 25.44 33.60 -24.67
N VAL A 278 25.21 33.49 -23.37
CA VAL A 278 26.27 33.10 -22.43
C VAL A 278 26.71 31.64 -22.67
N VAL A 279 25.78 30.73 -23.02
CA VAL A 279 26.11 29.35 -23.43
C VAL A 279 26.98 29.33 -24.68
N GLU A 280 26.67 30.13 -25.69
CA GLU A 280 27.48 30.26 -26.91
C GLU A 280 28.89 30.78 -26.62
N LEU A 281 29.00 31.83 -25.80
CA LEU A 281 30.29 32.38 -25.36
C LEU A 281 31.11 31.34 -24.58
N ALA A 282 30.47 30.60 -23.68
CA ALA A 282 31.09 29.53 -22.90
C ALA A 282 31.50 28.33 -23.78
N GLY A 283 30.75 28.03 -24.84
CA GLY A 283 31.08 26.98 -25.81
C GLY A 283 32.36 27.29 -26.60
N SER A 284 32.59 28.58 -26.88
CA SER A 284 33.78 29.08 -27.55
C SER A 284 34.99 29.27 -26.62
N ALA A 285 34.76 29.29 -25.30
CA ALA A 285 35.83 29.49 -24.32
C ALA A 285 36.82 28.30 -24.25
N THR A 286 37.96 28.55 -23.61
CA THR A 286 38.96 27.50 -23.31
C THR A 286 38.40 26.49 -22.30
N VAL A 287 38.97 25.28 -22.28
CA VAL A 287 38.60 24.25 -21.30
C VAL A 287 38.90 24.76 -19.89
N SER A 288 37.99 24.50 -18.96
CA SER A 288 38.13 24.82 -17.54
C SER A 288 39.43 24.24 -16.97
N LYS A 289 40.15 25.05 -16.19
CA LYS A 289 41.42 24.72 -15.55
C LYS A 289 41.28 24.38 -14.06
N ASN A 290 40.16 24.75 -13.43
CA ASN A 290 39.95 24.57 -12.00
C ASN A 290 38.47 24.38 -11.62
N SER A 291 38.22 24.01 -10.37
CA SER A 291 36.84 23.73 -9.93
C SER A 291 35.94 24.97 -9.86
N SER A 292 36.50 26.18 -9.78
CA SER A 292 35.73 27.43 -9.76
C SER A 292 35.16 27.72 -11.14
N GLN A 293 35.96 27.50 -12.18
CA GLN A 293 35.53 27.60 -13.57
C GLN A 293 34.48 26.53 -13.91
N ASP A 294 34.64 25.30 -13.40
CA ASP A 294 33.59 24.27 -13.50
C ASP A 294 32.27 24.73 -12.85
N THR A 295 32.31 25.42 -11.70
CA THR A 295 31.09 25.92 -11.05
C THR A 295 30.40 27.04 -11.83
N GLU A 296 31.16 27.86 -12.54
CA GLU A 296 30.61 28.89 -13.44
C GLU A 296 29.89 28.23 -14.63
N LEU A 297 30.55 27.26 -15.31
CA LEU A 297 29.95 26.50 -16.41
C LEU A 297 28.67 25.77 -15.96
N LEU A 298 28.67 25.16 -14.76
CA LEU A 298 27.48 24.53 -14.20
C LEU A 298 26.34 25.52 -13.92
N SER A 299 26.68 26.76 -13.54
CA SER A 299 25.71 27.83 -13.32
C SER A 299 25.09 28.30 -14.64
N ILE A 300 25.88 28.40 -15.70
CA ILE A 300 25.42 28.71 -17.07
C ILE A 300 24.46 27.62 -17.56
N ILE A 301 24.85 26.35 -17.47
CA ILE A 301 24.01 25.22 -17.87
C ILE A 301 22.69 25.24 -17.09
N ARG A 302 22.74 25.51 -15.79
CA ARG A 302 21.56 25.60 -14.94
C ARG A 302 20.62 26.73 -15.36
N LEU A 303 21.13 27.93 -15.65
CA LEU A 303 20.33 29.09 -16.05
C LEU A 303 19.63 28.84 -17.40
N ALA A 304 20.38 28.33 -18.37
CA ALA A 304 19.84 27.99 -19.68
C ALA A 304 18.75 26.91 -19.60
N LEU A 305 18.99 25.85 -18.81
CA LEU A 305 17.98 24.81 -18.56
C LEU A 305 16.75 25.35 -17.80
N GLN A 306 16.87 26.36 -16.95
CA GLN A 306 15.70 26.93 -16.28
C GLN A 306 14.79 27.69 -17.26
N GLY A 307 15.36 28.38 -18.25
CA GLY A 307 14.61 29.09 -19.29
C GLY A 307 13.98 28.17 -20.34
N ALA A 308 14.62 27.05 -20.67
CA ALA A 308 14.19 26.13 -21.73
C ALA A 308 12.96 25.26 -21.38
N PHE A 309 12.48 25.25 -20.13
CA PHE A 309 11.38 24.37 -19.69
C PHE A 309 10.06 25.08 -19.30
N PRO A 310 9.39 25.86 -20.17
CA PRO A 310 8.11 26.45 -19.81
C PRO A 310 6.97 25.41 -19.72
N THR A 311 6.90 24.42 -20.61
CA THR A 311 5.67 23.59 -20.78
C THR A 311 5.88 22.10 -21.11
N ASP A 312 6.81 21.69 -21.99
CA ASP A 312 6.75 20.35 -22.62
C ASP A 312 7.72 19.26 -22.10
N ASN A 313 8.44 19.50 -21.00
CA ASN A 313 9.39 18.53 -20.39
C ASN A 313 10.47 17.94 -21.33
N LYS A 314 10.55 18.37 -22.59
CA LYS A 314 11.56 17.97 -23.57
C LYS A 314 12.48 19.15 -23.85
N ILE A 315 13.78 18.90 -23.80
CA ILE A 315 14.80 19.89 -24.20
C ILE A 315 14.83 19.90 -25.72
N GLU A 316 14.80 21.09 -26.32
CA GLU A 316 15.00 21.22 -27.77
C GLU A 316 16.39 20.68 -28.14
N PRO A 317 16.53 19.87 -29.21
CA PRO A 317 17.81 19.28 -29.59
C PRO A 317 18.93 20.31 -29.81
N SER A 318 18.58 21.49 -30.34
CA SER A 318 19.49 22.63 -30.56
C SER A 318 20.09 23.12 -29.23
N ILE A 319 19.25 23.37 -28.22
CA ILE A 319 19.64 23.78 -26.88
C ILE A 319 20.46 22.66 -26.21
N ALA A 320 20.04 21.40 -26.34
CA ALA A 320 20.77 20.26 -25.80
C ALA A 320 22.20 20.15 -26.38
N GLN A 321 22.36 20.39 -27.69
CA GLN A 321 23.66 20.39 -28.35
C GLN A 321 24.55 21.54 -27.88
N ALA A 322 24.00 22.76 -27.76
CA ALA A 322 24.74 23.91 -27.25
C ALA A 322 25.21 23.68 -25.80
N LEU A 323 24.34 23.14 -24.93
CA LEU A 323 24.70 22.79 -23.56
C LEU A 323 25.73 21.65 -23.48
N ALA A 324 25.70 20.70 -24.43
CA ALA A 324 26.70 19.64 -24.51
C ALA A 324 28.09 20.20 -24.85
N LEU A 325 28.18 21.23 -25.70
CA LEU A 325 29.45 21.92 -25.98
C LEU A 325 30.02 22.58 -24.71
N VAL A 326 29.18 23.25 -23.93
CA VAL A 326 29.60 23.83 -22.63
C VAL A 326 30.00 22.73 -21.64
N ALA A 327 29.25 21.63 -21.56
CA ALA A 327 29.58 20.51 -20.70
C ALA A 327 30.94 19.87 -21.06
N ASN A 328 31.33 19.85 -22.34
CA ASN A 328 32.63 19.37 -22.78
C ASN A 328 33.81 20.21 -22.26
N LYS A 329 33.57 21.48 -21.90
CA LYS A 329 34.59 22.37 -21.32
C LYS A 329 34.84 22.13 -19.84
N ILE A 330 34.03 21.33 -19.17
CA ILE A 330 34.20 20.99 -17.74
C ILE A 330 35.42 20.07 -17.57
N GLN A 331 36.29 20.41 -16.62
CA GLN A 331 37.52 19.67 -16.34
C GLN A 331 37.23 18.32 -15.66
N ASN A 332 36.26 18.31 -14.73
CA ASN A 332 35.87 17.09 -14.02
C ASN A 332 35.16 16.10 -14.96
N ILE A 333 35.85 15.00 -15.28
CA ILE A 333 35.39 13.97 -16.21
C ILE A 333 34.04 13.37 -15.78
N ASP A 334 33.86 13.07 -14.48
CA ASP A 334 32.62 12.46 -13.99
C ASP A 334 31.41 13.41 -14.12
N ILE A 335 31.60 14.72 -13.84
CA ILE A 335 30.55 15.73 -14.02
C ILE A 335 30.20 15.86 -15.50
N ARG A 336 31.23 15.93 -16.35
CA ARG A 336 31.08 16.05 -17.81
C ARG A 336 30.31 14.87 -18.39
N GLU A 337 30.73 13.63 -18.12
CA GLU A 337 30.04 12.43 -18.60
C GLU A 337 28.60 12.35 -18.11
N ALA A 338 28.37 12.66 -16.83
CA ALA A 338 27.04 12.66 -16.24
C ALA A 338 26.10 13.68 -16.91
N LEU A 339 26.58 14.90 -17.18
CA LEU A 339 25.81 15.92 -17.87
C LEU A 339 25.57 15.56 -19.33
N LEU A 340 26.58 15.09 -20.05
CA LEU A 340 26.42 14.66 -21.44
C LEU A 340 25.39 13.54 -21.55
N SER A 341 25.40 12.56 -20.63
CA SER A 341 24.39 11.49 -20.63
C SER A 341 22.97 12.02 -20.42
N ILE A 342 22.80 13.07 -19.60
CA ILE A 342 21.50 13.70 -19.34
C ILE A 342 21.06 14.58 -20.52
N LEU A 343 21.98 15.35 -21.12
CA LEU A 343 21.69 16.33 -22.17
C LEU A 343 21.48 15.68 -23.55
N THR A 344 22.30 14.69 -23.91
CA THR A 344 22.22 14.01 -25.22
C THR A 344 20.98 13.13 -25.38
N GLY A 345 20.26 12.85 -24.29
CA GLY A 345 19.05 12.02 -24.32
C GLY A 345 19.30 10.55 -24.70
N THR A 346 20.57 10.10 -24.71
CA THR A 346 20.95 8.70 -24.97
C THR A 346 20.25 7.73 -24.03
N ASN A 347 20.01 8.16 -22.79
CA ASN A 347 19.22 7.47 -21.79
C ASN A 347 18.19 8.42 -21.19
N SER A 348 17.12 7.87 -20.61
CA SER A 348 16.24 8.69 -19.77
C SER A 348 17.04 9.27 -18.59
N VAL A 349 16.77 10.51 -18.19
CA VAL A 349 17.42 11.16 -17.03
C VAL A 349 17.38 10.27 -15.78
N GLN A 350 16.30 9.49 -15.63
CA GLN A 350 16.15 8.48 -14.59
C GLN A 350 17.21 7.37 -14.67
N GLN A 351 17.41 6.77 -15.84
CA GLN A 351 18.41 5.71 -16.03
C GLN A 351 19.83 6.22 -15.82
N SER A 352 20.18 7.38 -16.38
CA SER A 352 21.50 7.99 -16.15
C SER A 352 21.75 8.26 -14.67
N THR A 353 20.74 8.78 -13.96
CA THR A 353 20.82 9.02 -12.51
C THR A 353 21.03 7.71 -11.74
N ILE A 354 20.32 6.64 -12.11
CA ILE A 354 20.46 5.32 -11.46
C ILE A 354 21.85 4.72 -11.71
N ILE A 355 22.38 4.81 -12.93
CA ILE A 355 23.73 4.31 -13.27
C ILE A 355 24.80 5.08 -12.48
N LEU A 356 24.69 6.41 -12.41
CA LEU A 356 25.59 7.25 -11.63
C LEU A 356 25.48 6.95 -10.13
N LEU A 357 24.28 6.67 -9.62
CA LEU A 357 24.08 6.26 -8.23
C LEU A 357 24.69 4.90 -7.93
N ALA A 358 24.66 3.96 -8.87
CA ALA A 358 25.33 2.69 -8.72
C ALA A 358 26.86 2.86 -8.63
N ARG A 359 27.44 3.79 -9.41
CA ARG A 359 28.86 4.19 -9.28
C ARG A 359 29.13 4.93 -7.96
N ALA A 360 28.25 5.85 -7.56
CA ALA A 360 28.40 6.62 -6.32
C ALA A 360 28.20 5.78 -5.04
N ALA A 361 27.57 4.62 -5.17
CA ALA A 361 27.44 3.64 -4.12
C ALA A 361 28.79 2.97 -3.77
N THR A 362 29.70 2.84 -4.75
CA THR A 362 31.04 2.29 -4.54
C THR A 362 32.06 3.39 -4.21
N ASP A 363 31.97 4.55 -4.86
CA ASP A 363 32.83 5.71 -4.57
C ASP A 363 32.03 6.90 -4.01
N HIS A 364 32.26 7.20 -2.73
CA HIS A 364 31.60 8.31 -2.04
C HIS A 364 31.95 9.68 -2.62
N LYS A 365 33.07 9.85 -3.34
CA LYS A 365 33.44 11.12 -3.99
C LYS A 365 32.43 11.49 -5.07
N LEU A 366 31.90 10.50 -5.79
CA LEU A 366 30.90 10.70 -6.84
C LEU A 366 29.54 11.18 -6.31
N CYS A 367 29.26 11.07 -5.01
CA CYS A 367 28.06 11.69 -4.44
C CYS A 367 28.11 13.23 -4.57
N ALA A 368 29.28 13.86 -4.43
CA ALA A 368 29.44 15.30 -4.62
C ALA A 368 29.33 15.68 -6.11
N THR A 369 29.86 14.85 -7.01
CA THR A 369 29.70 14.98 -8.46
C THR A 369 28.22 14.94 -8.83
N LEU A 370 27.50 13.91 -8.39
CA LEU A 370 26.08 13.73 -8.70
C LEU A 370 25.22 14.86 -8.12
N GLU A 371 25.53 15.34 -6.91
CA GLU A 371 24.89 16.52 -6.33
C GLU A 371 25.07 17.75 -7.23
N LYS A 372 26.29 18.03 -7.70
CA LYS A 372 26.56 19.14 -8.62
C LYS A 372 25.78 18.99 -9.92
N THR A 373 25.82 17.81 -10.54
CA THR A 373 25.08 17.51 -11.79
C THR A 373 23.56 17.70 -11.61
N LEU A 374 22.97 17.13 -10.56
CA LEU A 374 21.52 17.25 -10.32
C LEU A 374 21.11 18.67 -9.93
N SER A 375 22.01 19.46 -9.35
CA SER A 375 21.75 20.87 -9.04
C SER A 375 21.60 21.76 -10.29
N CYS A 376 22.03 21.29 -11.46
CA CYS A 376 21.80 21.95 -12.75
C CYS A 376 20.39 21.73 -13.29
N LEU A 377 19.70 20.66 -12.86
CA LEU A 377 18.36 20.37 -13.35
C LEU A 377 17.32 21.37 -12.81
N PRO A 378 16.33 21.78 -13.62
CA PRO A 378 15.21 22.58 -13.15
C PRO A 378 14.51 21.95 -11.94
N ARG A 379 14.16 22.76 -10.93
CA ARG A 379 13.57 22.27 -9.68
C ARG A 379 12.31 21.41 -9.90
N LYS A 380 11.47 21.78 -10.87
CA LYS A 380 10.25 21.03 -11.23
C LYS A 380 10.58 19.65 -11.78
N GLN A 381 11.56 19.55 -12.67
CA GLN A 381 12.01 18.29 -13.27
C GLN A 381 12.68 17.40 -12.22
N LEU A 382 13.51 17.98 -11.34
CA LEU A 382 14.12 17.22 -10.25
C LEU A 382 13.05 16.67 -9.29
N ARG A 383 12.03 17.46 -8.94
CA ARG A 383 10.89 16.99 -8.12
C ARG A 383 10.09 15.87 -8.78
N SER A 384 9.90 15.88 -10.10
CA SER A 384 9.21 14.79 -10.80
C SER A 384 10.07 13.53 -10.95
N LEU A 385 11.39 13.70 -11.05
CA LEU A 385 12.37 12.61 -11.13
C LEU A 385 12.52 11.86 -9.79
N ILE A 386 12.47 12.57 -8.67
CA ILE A 386 12.77 11.97 -7.35
C ILE A 386 11.90 10.75 -7.03
N PRO A 387 10.56 10.78 -7.17
CA PRO A 387 9.74 9.62 -6.91
C PRO A 387 10.09 8.40 -7.77
N SER A 388 10.38 8.61 -9.07
CA SER A 388 10.65 7.49 -9.98
C SER A 388 11.99 6.82 -9.68
N VAL A 389 13.06 7.60 -9.46
CA VAL A 389 14.38 7.09 -9.04
C VAL A 389 14.28 6.39 -7.70
N THR A 390 13.64 7.02 -6.71
CA THR A 390 13.51 6.47 -5.35
C THR A 390 12.77 5.13 -5.36
N ILE A 391 11.68 5.02 -6.11
CA ILE A 391 10.91 3.77 -6.23
C ILE A 391 11.73 2.70 -6.95
N SER A 392 12.45 3.02 -8.02
CA SER A 392 13.31 2.06 -8.71
C SER A 392 14.39 1.49 -7.79
N LEU A 393 15.05 2.34 -7.00
CA LEU A 393 16.06 1.92 -6.03
C LEU A 393 15.44 1.10 -4.89
N ALA A 394 14.27 1.50 -4.38
CA ALA A 394 13.53 0.74 -3.37
C ALA A 394 13.14 -0.67 -3.87
N ILE A 395 12.73 -0.77 -5.15
CA ILE A 395 12.42 -2.05 -5.79
C ILE A 395 13.69 -2.90 -5.94
N ALA A 396 14.81 -2.32 -6.35
CA ALA A 396 16.09 -3.02 -6.48
C ALA A 396 16.52 -3.62 -5.12
N VAL A 397 16.52 -2.80 -4.06
CA VAL A 397 16.81 -3.25 -2.69
C VAL A 397 15.86 -4.37 -2.24
N ALA A 398 14.59 -4.31 -2.63
CA ALA A 398 13.61 -5.35 -2.26
C ALA A 398 13.75 -6.65 -3.07
N ARG A 399 14.30 -6.61 -4.29
CA ARG A 399 14.48 -7.78 -5.18
C ARG A 399 15.77 -8.55 -4.86
N GLU A 400 16.86 -7.85 -4.58
CA GLU A 400 18.21 -8.41 -4.58
C GLU A 400 18.65 -9.07 -3.27
N THR A 401 17.93 -8.89 -2.16
CA THR A 401 18.22 -9.64 -0.92
C THR A 401 17.91 -11.13 -0.98
N ARG A 402 17.43 -11.61 -2.13
CA ARG A 402 17.45 -13.04 -2.46
C ARG A 402 18.85 -13.54 -2.83
N LEU A 403 19.82 -12.64 -3.05
CA LEU A 403 21.21 -12.93 -3.38
C LEU A 403 22.12 -12.62 -2.16
N PRO A 404 23.16 -13.43 -1.93
CA PRO A 404 23.97 -13.41 -0.71
C PRO A 404 25.00 -12.25 -0.60
N HIS A 405 24.93 -11.21 -1.44
CA HIS A 405 25.89 -10.09 -1.40
C HIS A 405 25.32 -8.79 -0.83
N ARG A 406 26.08 -8.15 0.07
CA ARG A 406 25.65 -7.06 0.98
C ARG A 406 25.68 -5.65 0.37
N VAL A 407 25.94 -5.49 -0.92
CA VAL A 407 26.29 -4.19 -1.52
C VAL A 407 25.06 -3.32 -1.91
N HIS A 408 23.86 -3.87 -1.84
CA HIS A 408 22.70 -3.30 -2.55
C HIS A 408 21.95 -2.19 -1.79
N GLY A 409 22.21 -2.01 -0.49
CA GLY A 409 21.71 -0.86 0.27
C GLY A 409 22.43 0.45 -0.05
N HIS A 410 23.60 0.39 -0.69
CA HIS A 410 24.46 1.56 -0.93
C HIS A 410 23.88 2.56 -1.94
N PRO A 411 23.24 2.17 -3.06
CA PRO A 411 22.65 3.14 -4.00
C PRO A 411 21.51 3.96 -3.39
N LEU A 412 20.57 3.33 -2.68
CA LEU A 412 19.48 4.04 -2.00
C LEU A 412 20.02 4.99 -0.92
N ARG A 413 21.07 4.56 -0.21
CA ARG A 413 21.75 5.38 0.79
C ARG A 413 22.46 6.58 0.17
N ALA A 414 23.22 6.36 -0.91
CA ALA A 414 23.89 7.43 -1.67
C ALA A 414 22.86 8.43 -2.17
N TRP A 415 21.73 7.94 -2.69
CA TRP A 415 20.62 8.77 -3.13
C TRP A 415 20.06 9.67 -2.04
N PHE A 416 19.74 9.13 -0.86
CA PHE A 416 19.27 9.97 0.25
C PHE A 416 20.32 10.96 0.75
N LYS A 417 21.62 10.60 0.75
CA LYS A 417 22.70 11.55 1.08
C LYS A 417 22.76 12.71 0.06
N VAL A 418 22.60 12.43 -1.23
CA VAL A 418 22.58 13.45 -2.29
C VAL A 418 21.38 14.38 -2.12
N LEU A 419 20.19 13.82 -1.89
CA LEU A 419 18.97 14.62 -1.65
C LEU A 419 19.09 15.49 -0.39
N GLU A 420 19.63 14.96 0.70
CA GLU A 420 19.86 15.72 1.94
C GLU A 420 20.81 16.91 1.70
N ARG A 421 21.87 16.74 0.89
CA ARG A 421 22.77 17.85 0.54
C ARG A 421 22.09 18.88 -0.38
N LEU A 422 21.29 18.42 -1.34
CA LEU A 422 20.50 19.29 -2.21
C LEU A 422 19.48 20.13 -1.42
N ASP A 423 18.84 19.55 -0.41
CA ASP A 423 17.94 20.26 0.50
C ASP A 423 18.68 21.32 1.31
N ARG A 424 19.84 20.98 1.91
CA ARG A 424 20.68 21.94 2.64
C ARG A 424 21.14 23.11 1.76
N ARG A 425 21.53 22.84 0.51
CA ARG A 425 21.92 23.87 -0.46
C ARG A 425 20.75 24.73 -0.89
N SER A 426 19.53 24.19 -0.85
CA SER A 426 18.31 24.90 -1.24
C SER A 426 17.69 25.71 -0.09
N ALA A 427 17.99 25.36 1.16
CA ALA A 427 17.47 26.02 2.36
C ALA A 427 17.90 27.50 2.50
N SER A 428 18.94 27.93 1.79
CA SER A 428 19.34 29.34 1.70
C SER A 428 18.32 30.23 0.98
N HIS A 429 17.37 29.64 0.25
CA HIS A 429 16.30 30.36 -0.42
C HIS A 429 14.99 30.13 0.32
N ALA A 430 14.19 31.19 0.52
CA ALA A 430 12.96 31.22 1.33
C ALA A 430 11.89 30.16 0.97
N SER A 431 12.04 29.43 -0.14
CA SER A 431 11.23 28.26 -0.48
C SER A 431 12.05 26.99 -0.27
N SER A 432 11.95 26.37 0.91
CA SER A 432 12.63 25.10 1.19
C SER A 432 12.12 24.04 0.21
N ALA A 433 12.96 23.63 -0.73
CA ALA A 433 12.66 22.46 -1.52
C ALA A 433 12.79 21.24 -0.60
N ASP A 434 11.69 20.49 -0.43
CA ASP A 434 11.66 19.26 0.37
C ASP A 434 11.88 18.05 -0.54
N TYR A 435 13.10 17.94 -1.11
CA TYR A 435 13.44 16.85 -2.01
C TYR A 435 13.49 15.52 -1.27
N LEU A 436 14.08 15.50 -0.07
CA LEU A 436 14.15 14.28 0.73
C LEU A 436 12.76 13.87 1.25
N GLY A 437 11.91 14.79 1.69
CA GLY A 437 10.53 14.48 2.06
C GLY A 437 9.69 13.97 0.89
N THR A 438 9.93 14.47 -0.33
CA THR A 438 9.32 13.92 -1.55
C THR A 438 9.76 12.46 -1.79
N ALA A 439 11.04 12.14 -1.56
CA ALA A 439 11.54 10.77 -1.65
C ALA A 439 10.93 9.87 -0.58
N PHE A 440 10.80 10.33 0.67
CA PHE A 440 10.14 9.58 1.74
C PHE A 440 8.66 9.32 1.45
N ALA A 441 7.94 10.31 0.91
CA ALA A 441 6.56 10.13 0.48
C ALA A 441 6.46 9.05 -0.63
N ALA A 442 7.42 9.01 -1.56
CA ALA A 442 7.48 7.97 -2.59
C ALA A 442 7.75 6.57 -2.00
N VAL A 443 8.68 6.46 -1.04
CA VAL A 443 8.93 5.19 -0.31
C VAL A 443 7.68 4.73 0.44
N ASN A 444 7.03 5.62 1.20
CA ASN A 444 5.81 5.30 1.93
C ASN A 444 4.71 4.82 0.98
N LYS A 445 4.51 5.53 -0.13
CA LYS A 445 3.55 5.11 -1.17
C LYS A 445 3.90 3.73 -1.73
N TYR A 446 5.17 3.45 -2.01
CA TYR A 446 5.60 2.15 -2.51
C TYR A 446 5.38 1.02 -1.49
N VAL A 447 5.72 1.25 -0.22
CA VAL A 447 5.62 0.26 0.85
C VAL A 447 4.17 -0.15 1.09
N PHE A 448 3.26 0.83 1.19
CA PHE A 448 1.86 0.59 1.60
C PHE A 448 0.85 0.41 0.45
N ARG A 449 1.17 0.75 -0.81
CA ARG A 449 0.19 0.66 -1.92
C ARG A 449 -0.04 -0.76 -2.48
N ASN A 450 0.92 -1.66 -2.33
CA ASN A 450 0.84 -3.01 -2.89
C ASN A 450 0.47 -4.02 -1.80
N SER A 451 -0.65 -4.73 -1.93
CA SER A 451 -1.16 -5.66 -0.91
C SER A 451 -0.24 -6.86 -0.60
N ASN A 452 0.79 -7.10 -1.41
CA ASN A 452 1.78 -8.15 -1.18
C ASN A 452 2.87 -7.66 -0.22
N ALA A 453 2.63 -7.80 1.09
CA ALA A 453 3.59 -7.47 2.14
C ALA A 453 4.79 -8.43 2.11
N SER A 454 5.78 -8.14 1.26
CA SER A 454 7.08 -8.81 1.37
C SER A 454 7.84 -8.22 2.56
N SER A 455 8.41 -9.11 3.39
CA SER A 455 9.32 -8.80 4.52
C SER A 455 10.35 -7.70 4.20
N MET A 456 10.81 -7.64 2.95
CA MET A 456 11.78 -6.67 2.45
C MET A 456 11.35 -5.20 2.45
N ARG A 457 10.04 -4.93 2.42
CA ARG A 457 9.55 -3.55 2.48
C ARG A 457 9.80 -2.91 3.85
N GLY A 458 9.91 -3.73 4.90
CA GLY A 458 10.20 -3.28 6.27
C GLY A 458 11.55 -2.60 6.35
N LEU A 459 12.54 -3.21 5.72
CA LEU A 459 13.92 -2.71 5.71
C LEU A 459 14.03 -1.41 4.91
N VAL A 460 13.37 -1.31 3.75
CA VAL A 460 13.35 -0.07 2.95
C VAL A 460 12.67 1.06 3.72
N LEU A 461 11.55 0.77 4.41
CA LEU A 461 10.88 1.75 5.25
C LEU A 461 11.81 2.21 6.39
N LEU A 462 12.40 1.29 7.15
CA LEU A 462 13.32 1.63 8.24
C LEU A 462 14.54 2.42 7.75
N HIS A 463 15.07 2.11 6.56
CA HIS A 463 16.15 2.89 5.96
C HIS A 463 15.73 4.34 5.76
N ALA A 464 14.58 4.59 5.13
CA ALA A 464 14.06 5.94 4.91
C ALA A 464 13.80 6.66 6.24
N LEU A 465 13.16 6.00 7.21
CA LEU A 465 12.87 6.59 8.51
C LEU A 465 14.14 6.88 9.33
N THR A 466 15.20 6.09 9.16
CA THR A 466 16.51 6.36 9.79
C THR A 466 17.11 7.65 9.22
N PHE A 467 17.04 7.87 7.90
CA PHE A 467 17.47 9.14 7.31
C PHE A 467 16.62 10.31 7.78
N GLN A 468 15.31 10.14 7.90
CA GLN A 468 14.41 11.17 8.42
C GLN A 468 14.73 11.54 9.87
N LEU A 469 14.97 10.55 10.73
CA LEU A 469 15.33 10.78 12.13
C LEU A 469 16.68 11.51 12.25
N THR A 470 17.65 11.08 11.45
CA THR A 470 19.03 11.61 11.49
C THR A 470 19.22 12.92 10.72
N GLN A 471 18.17 13.50 10.14
CA GLN A 471 18.18 14.92 9.76
C GLN A 471 18.26 15.82 11.01
N GLN A 472 17.76 15.34 12.15
CA GLN A 472 17.96 16.01 13.43
C GLN A 472 19.41 15.75 13.90
N THR A 473 20.12 16.82 14.23
CA THR A 473 21.56 16.78 14.57
C THR A 473 21.89 15.81 15.71
N LEU A 474 20.96 15.63 16.66
CA LEU A 474 21.11 14.75 17.81
C LEU A 474 21.33 13.27 17.45
N TYR A 475 20.83 12.80 16.30
CA TYR A 475 20.88 11.39 15.92
C TYR A 475 21.84 11.09 14.77
N ALA A 476 22.52 12.10 14.23
CA ALA A 476 23.36 11.96 13.04
C ALA A 476 24.50 10.93 13.22
N SER A 477 25.09 10.85 14.42
CA SER A 477 26.18 9.92 14.76
C SER A 477 25.76 8.44 14.72
N TYR A 478 24.48 8.15 14.99
CA TYR A 478 23.96 6.77 15.05
C TYR A 478 23.53 6.23 13.68
N ARG A 479 23.43 7.07 12.65
CA ARG A 479 22.88 6.71 11.32
C ARG A 479 23.50 5.44 10.76
N GLU A 480 24.83 5.39 10.76
CA GLU A 480 25.60 4.29 10.19
C GLU A 480 25.40 2.97 10.93
N ARG A 481 25.45 3.02 12.26
CA ARG A 481 25.26 1.85 13.12
C ARG A 481 23.83 1.32 13.05
N VAL A 482 22.82 2.20 12.99
CA VAL A 482 21.41 1.82 12.81
C VAL A 482 21.20 1.14 11.46
N LEU A 483 21.72 1.70 10.36
CA LEU A 483 21.61 1.08 9.03
C LEU A 483 22.29 -0.30 8.98
N GLN A 484 23.47 -0.44 9.59
CA GLN A 484 24.15 -1.74 9.68
C GLN A 484 23.30 -2.79 10.39
N LEU A 485 22.62 -2.42 11.47
CA LEU A 485 21.72 -3.33 12.19
C LEU A 485 20.45 -3.67 11.43
N ILE A 486 19.87 -2.70 10.70
CA ILE A 486 18.69 -2.94 9.85
C ILE A 486 19.00 -4.00 8.79
N TYR A 487 20.18 -3.94 8.17
CA TYR A 487 20.59 -4.88 7.13
C TYR A 487 21.29 -6.14 7.65
N ALA A 488 21.57 -6.23 8.94
CA ALA A 488 22.13 -7.43 9.53
C ALA A 488 21.10 -8.58 9.43
N PRO A 489 21.51 -9.80 9.05
CA PRO A 489 20.60 -10.92 8.95
C PRO A 489 19.89 -11.14 10.29
N VAL A 490 18.56 -11.26 10.22
CA VAL A 490 17.73 -11.60 11.38
C VAL A 490 17.50 -13.11 11.30
N HIS A 491 18.18 -13.86 12.16
CA HIS A 491 17.98 -15.30 12.26
C HIS A 491 16.67 -15.56 13.02
N THR A 492 15.58 -15.71 12.28
CA THR A 492 14.31 -16.21 12.83
C THR A 492 14.11 -17.67 12.42
N PRO A 493 13.67 -18.55 13.34
CA PRO A 493 13.34 -19.94 12.99
C PRO A 493 12.15 -20.04 12.02
N GLN A 494 11.38 -18.97 11.85
CA GLN A 494 10.26 -18.89 10.92
C GLN A 494 10.74 -18.46 9.53
N GLU A 495 10.32 -19.19 8.49
CA GLU A 495 10.84 -19.01 7.12
C GLU A 495 10.66 -17.59 6.55
N ARG A 496 9.61 -16.85 6.95
CA ARG A 496 9.41 -15.42 6.63
C ARG A 496 8.53 -14.75 7.71
N PRO A 497 9.08 -13.95 8.65
CA PRO A 497 8.25 -13.20 9.58
C PRO A 497 7.38 -12.18 8.83
N GLU A 498 6.19 -11.91 9.37
CA GLU A 498 5.35 -10.81 8.89
C GLU A 498 6.11 -9.48 8.98
N PHE A 499 5.75 -8.53 8.12
CA PHE A 499 6.38 -7.23 7.99
C PHE A 499 6.49 -6.49 9.34
N GLU A 500 5.41 -6.45 10.11
CA GLU A 500 5.36 -5.80 11.42
C GLU A 500 6.21 -6.53 12.47
N THR A 501 6.24 -7.86 12.42
CA THR A 501 7.07 -8.69 13.32
C THR A 501 8.55 -8.46 13.07
N LEU A 502 8.96 -8.34 11.81
CA LEU A 502 10.33 -8.00 11.45
C LEU A 502 10.74 -6.64 12.04
N LEU A 503 9.88 -5.62 11.92
CA LEU A 503 10.15 -4.29 12.50
C LEU A 503 10.34 -4.37 14.02
N GLY A 504 9.46 -5.11 14.71
CA GLY A 504 9.58 -5.32 16.16
C GLY A 504 10.90 -6.01 16.55
N LEU A 505 11.35 -7.00 15.78
CA LEU A 505 12.63 -7.68 16.02
C LEU A 505 13.83 -6.75 15.80
N VAL A 506 13.78 -5.89 14.77
CA VAL A 506 14.83 -4.90 14.53
C VAL A 506 14.88 -3.89 15.67
N PHE A 507 13.74 -3.38 16.15
CA PHE A 507 13.71 -2.48 17.30
C PHE A 507 14.24 -3.14 18.57
N ALA A 508 13.85 -4.39 18.85
CA ALA A 508 14.36 -5.14 20.00
C ALA A 508 15.89 -5.32 19.92
N ARG A 509 16.43 -5.54 18.71
CA ARG A 509 17.88 -5.59 18.50
C ARG A 509 18.55 -4.25 18.73
N MET A 510 17.98 -3.16 18.22
CA MET A 510 18.49 -1.79 18.44
C MET A 510 18.54 -1.44 19.93
N GLN A 511 17.50 -1.81 20.68
CA GLN A 511 17.44 -1.59 22.13
C GLN A 511 18.54 -2.38 22.87
N LYS A 512 18.78 -3.64 22.50
CA LYS A 512 19.88 -4.46 23.05
C LYS A 512 21.26 -3.87 22.79
N GLU A 513 21.42 -3.18 21.66
CA GLU A 513 22.67 -2.49 21.26
C GLU A 513 22.83 -1.10 21.90
N GLY A 514 21.87 -0.66 22.72
CA GLY A 514 21.89 0.65 23.37
C GLY A 514 21.65 1.82 22.41
N LEU A 515 21.00 1.58 21.27
CA LEU A 515 20.72 2.63 20.29
C LEU A 515 19.37 3.30 20.56
N PRO A 516 19.23 4.60 20.23
CA PRO A 516 17.97 5.32 20.40
C PRO A 516 16.88 4.74 19.49
N CYS A 517 16.03 3.88 20.06
CA CYS A 517 14.94 3.22 19.33
C CYS A 517 13.61 3.98 19.44
N THR A 518 13.34 4.66 20.56
CA THR A 518 12.04 5.30 20.82
C THR A 518 11.62 6.31 19.76
N PRO A 519 12.49 7.24 19.31
CA PRO A 519 12.13 8.20 18.26
C PRO A 519 11.83 7.51 16.92
N LEU A 520 12.55 6.43 16.60
CA LEU A 520 12.34 5.67 15.38
C LEU A 520 11.03 4.85 15.44
N VAL A 521 10.69 4.31 16.61
CA VAL A 521 9.42 3.64 16.88
C VAL A 521 8.26 4.63 16.70
N ASP A 522 8.34 5.81 17.31
CA ASP A 522 7.32 6.86 17.17
C ASP A 522 7.12 7.26 15.71
N LEU A 523 8.22 7.49 14.98
CA LEU A 523 8.17 7.86 13.57
C LEU A 523 7.57 6.73 12.70
N THR A 524 7.88 5.48 13.05
CA THR A 524 7.32 4.30 12.37
C THR A 524 5.81 4.21 12.61
N VAL A 525 5.36 4.30 13.86
CA VAL A 525 3.91 4.26 14.18
C VAL A 525 3.18 5.44 13.54
N TYR A 526 3.76 6.64 13.56
CA TYR A 526 3.22 7.79 12.86
C TYR A 526 3.05 7.52 11.35
N THR A 527 4.06 6.93 10.72
CA THR A 527 4.02 6.59 9.29
C THR A 527 2.97 5.53 8.98
N PHE A 528 2.84 4.49 9.82
CA PHE A 528 1.80 3.48 9.70
C PHE A 528 0.40 4.07 9.85
N THR A 529 0.16 4.91 10.86
CA THR A 529 -1.16 5.52 11.06
C THR A 529 -1.57 6.44 9.90
N ARG A 530 -0.59 7.05 9.22
CA ARG A 530 -0.81 7.92 8.06
C ARG A 530 -1.06 7.14 6.77
N HIS A 531 -0.34 6.05 6.52
CA HIS A 531 -0.30 5.42 5.19
C HIS A 531 -0.79 3.96 5.16
N ALA A 532 -0.77 3.25 6.28
CA ALA A 532 -1.17 1.85 6.35
C ALA A 532 -2.68 1.67 6.55
N ASP A 533 -3.17 0.45 6.28
CA ASP A 533 -4.52 0.05 6.67
C ASP A 533 -4.63 -0.15 8.20
N LEU A 534 -5.87 -0.22 8.70
CA LEU A 534 -6.13 -0.34 10.14
C LEU A 534 -5.56 -1.65 10.74
N MET A 535 -5.53 -2.74 9.97
CA MET A 535 -5.00 -4.02 10.46
C MET A 535 -3.49 -3.99 10.60
N SER A 536 -2.79 -3.40 9.64
CA SER A 536 -1.35 -3.18 9.70
C SER A 536 -0.98 -2.30 10.90
N VAL A 537 -1.76 -1.25 11.19
CA VAL A 537 -1.61 -0.43 12.40
C VAL A 537 -1.83 -1.26 13.68
N TYR A 538 -2.88 -2.07 13.74
CA TYR A 538 -3.12 -2.95 14.89
C TYR A 538 -1.97 -3.94 15.11
N ARG A 539 -1.49 -4.57 14.03
CA ARG A 539 -0.40 -5.54 14.08
C ARG A 539 0.88 -4.91 14.60
N ILE A 540 1.30 -3.76 14.06
CA ILE A 540 2.54 -3.10 14.52
C ILE A 540 2.44 -2.69 15.99
N LEU A 541 1.30 -2.14 16.43
CA LEU A 541 1.09 -1.78 17.84
C LEU A 541 1.10 -3.02 18.75
N SER A 542 0.52 -4.13 18.30
CA SER A 542 0.55 -5.39 19.04
C SER A 542 1.99 -5.93 19.16
N THR A 543 2.77 -5.88 18.09
CA THR A 543 4.18 -6.29 18.10
C THR A 543 4.99 -5.40 19.04
N LEU A 544 4.82 -4.08 18.98
CA LEU A 544 5.52 -3.15 19.87
C LEU A 544 5.20 -3.41 21.34
N LYS A 545 3.92 -3.71 21.65
CA LYS A 545 3.51 -4.09 23.00
C LYS A 545 4.15 -5.39 23.46
N GLN A 546 4.21 -6.40 22.59
CA GLN A 546 4.86 -7.69 22.91
C GLN A 546 6.35 -7.52 23.20
N GLN A 547 7.02 -6.58 22.53
CA GLN A 547 8.43 -6.27 22.74
C GLN A 547 8.67 -5.26 23.90
N GLY A 548 7.62 -4.75 24.55
CA GLY A 548 7.75 -3.85 25.69
C GLY A 548 8.10 -2.40 25.35
N PHE A 549 7.84 -1.95 24.12
CA PHE A 549 8.07 -0.54 23.74
C PHE A 549 6.97 0.39 24.26
N VAL A 550 7.37 1.63 24.57
CA VAL A 550 6.48 2.74 24.97
C VAL A 550 6.52 3.82 23.89
N LEU A 551 5.39 4.49 23.66
CA LEU A 551 5.29 5.60 22.70
C LEU A 551 5.40 6.95 23.42
N GLU A 552 6.39 7.76 23.07
CA GLU A 552 6.61 9.08 23.68
C GLU A 552 5.68 10.13 23.04
N ASN A 553 5.65 10.19 21.70
CA ASN A 553 4.87 11.18 20.94
C ASN A 553 3.49 10.68 20.51
N ALA A 554 2.74 10.12 21.46
CA ALA A 554 1.45 9.51 21.16
C ALA A 554 0.35 10.49 20.71
N SER A 555 0.47 11.80 21.02
CA SER A 555 -0.56 12.81 20.68
C SER A 555 -0.81 12.96 19.18
N SER A 556 0.24 12.92 18.36
CA SER A 556 0.16 13.03 16.89
C SER A 556 -0.47 11.79 16.26
N ILE A 557 -0.12 10.61 16.78
CA ILE A 557 -0.66 9.31 16.39
C ILE A 557 -2.15 9.23 16.76
N GLN A 558 -2.50 9.68 17.96
CA GLN A 558 -3.86 9.71 18.47
C GLN A 558 -4.74 10.65 17.67
N SER A 559 -4.33 11.90 17.43
CA SER A 559 -5.17 12.86 16.69
C SER A 559 -5.53 12.34 15.29
N ARG A 560 -4.59 11.67 14.61
CA ARG A 560 -4.85 11.00 13.33
C ARG A 560 -5.76 9.79 13.49
N PHE A 561 -5.53 8.95 14.49
CA PHE A 561 -6.40 7.81 14.77
C PHE A 561 -7.83 8.27 15.08
N ILE A 562 -8.00 9.31 15.89
CA ILE A 562 -9.29 9.91 16.24
C ILE A 562 -9.97 10.47 14.98
N LYS A 563 -9.23 11.19 14.13
CA LYS A 563 -9.76 11.68 12.84
C LYS A 563 -10.23 10.55 11.95
N ARG A 564 -9.48 9.44 11.90
CA ARG A 564 -9.84 8.25 11.12
C ARG A 564 -11.03 7.50 11.71
N ALA A 565 -11.08 7.35 13.04
CA ALA A 565 -12.23 6.79 13.75
C ALA A 565 -13.50 7.65 13.55
N ALA A 566 -13.36 8.97 13.56
CA ALA A 566 -14.46 9.91 13.34
C ALA A 566 -14.96 9.91 11.88
N SER A 567 -14.10 9.56 10.91
CA SER A 567 -14.46 9.42 9.50
C SER A 567 -15.27 8.15 9.18
N LEU A 568 -15.42 7.23 10.14
CA LEU A 568 -16.26 6.06 9.97
C LEU A 568 -17.72 6.48 9.77
N PRO A 569 -18.44 5.93 8.78
CA PRO A 569 -19.79 6.35 8.46
C PRO A 569 -20.72 6.18 9.66
N ARG A 570 -21.56 7.19 9.92
CA ARG A 570 -22.57 7.19 10.99
C ARG A 570 -23.86 6.49 10.57
N LYS A 571 -24.18 6.48 9.28
CA LYS A 571 -25.37 5.85 8.70
C LYS A 571 -24.96 4.61 7.90
N THR A 572 -25.51 3.45 8.24
CA THR A 572 -25.27 2.17 7.55
C THR A 572 -26.42 1.73 6.64
N GLU A 573 -27.50 2.50 6.59
CA GLU A 573 -28.77 2.16 5.94
C GLU A 573 -28.62 1.93 4.42
N SER A 574 -27.70 2.63 3.75
CA SER A 574 -27.43 2.49 2.32
C SER A 574 -26.31 1.50 1.97
N MET A 575 -25.71 0.83 2.96
CA MET A 575 -24.54 -0.02 2.74
C MET A 575 -24.96 -1.45 2.36
N ASN A 576 -24.31 -2.02 1.35
CA ASN A 576 -24.45 -3.44 1.03
C ASN A 576 -23.85 -4.33 2.14
N GLU A 577 -24.21 -5.62 2.16
CA GLU A 577 -23.78 -6.55 3.23
C GLU A 577 -22.25 -6.66 3.33
N GLN A 578 -21.54 -6.66 2.20
CA GLN A 578 -20.08 -6.68 2.19
C GLN A 578 -19.49 -5.43 2.87
N ALA A 579 -20.00 -4.23 2.56
CA ALA A 579 -19.56 -3.00 3.17
C ALA A 579 -19.91 -2.95 4.66
N ARG A 580 -21.05 -3.51 5.08
CA ARG A 580 -21.41 -3.67 6.50
C ARG A 580 -20.42 -4.56 7.25
N GLN A 581 -19.96 -5.65 6.62
CA GLN A 581 -18.93 -6.54 7.19
C GLN A 581 -17.56 -5.86 7.26
N HIS A 582 -17.16 -5.12 6.22
CA HIS A 582 -15.93 -4.32 6.27
C HIS A 582 -15.99 -3.23 7.35
N TYR A 583 -17.13 -2.56 7.50
CA TYR A 583 -17.37 -1.58 8.56
C TYR A 583 -17.33 -2.22 9.96
N ALA A 584 -17.95 -3.39 10.13
CA ALA A 584 -17.88 -4.18 11.35
C ALA A 584 -16.45 -4.47 11.79
N PHE A 585 -15.68 -4.94 10.82
CA PHE A 585 -14.28 -5.28 11.01
C PHE A 585 -13.47 -4.04 11.35
N ALA A 586 -13.64 -2.95 10.60
CA ALA A 586 -12.96 -1.68 10.87
C ALA A 586 -13.25 -1.14 12.27
N LEU A 587 -14.52 -1.15 12.73
CA LEU A 587 -14.88 -0.72 14.08
C LEU A 587 -14.18 -1.55 15.16
N ARG A 588 -14.22 -2.88 15.03
CA ARG A 588 -13.56 -3.78 15.99
C ARG A 588 -12.04 -3.59 16.01
N THR A 589 -11.43 -3.39 14.85
CA THR A 589 -10.01 -3.10 14.74
C THR A 589 -9.68 -1.76 15.38
N CYS A 590 -10.48 -0.70 15.15
CA CYS A 590 -10.32 0.59 15.82
C CYS A 590 -10.42 0.47 17.35
N GLN A 591 -11.38 -0.27 17.89
CA GLN A 591 -11.47 -0.51 19.33
C GLN A 591 -10.22 -1.21 19.88
N SER A 592 -9.73 -2.21 19.16
CA SER A 592 -8.53 -2.96 19.54
C SER A 592 -7.28 -2.07 19.48
N ILE A 593 -7.19 -1.17 18.49
CA ILE A 593 -6.13 -0.14 18.40
C ILE A 593 -6.22 0.83 19.57
N ALA A 594 -7.41 1.33 19.91
CA ALA A 594 -7.60 2.24 21.04
C ALA A 594 -7.14 1.58 22.36
N ASP A 595 -7.50 0.31 22.57
CA ASP A 595 -7.07 -0.47 23.74
C ASP A 595 -5.56 -0.71 23.80
N LEU A 596 -4.91 -0.90 22.64
CA LEU A 596 -3.45 -1.03 22.57
C LEU A 596 -2.76 0.32 22.84
N LEU A 597 -3.26 1.40 22.25
CA LEU A 597 -2.70 2.74 22.47
C LEU A 597 -2.80 3.16 23.94
N ILE A 598 -3.93 2.91 24.61
CA ILE A 598 -4.06 3.18 26.05
C ILE A 598 -3.00 2.42 26.88
N LYS A 599 -2.61 1.23 26.45
CA LYS A 599 -1.58 0.40 27.13
C LYS A 599 -0.15 0.78 26.78
N LEU A 600 0.08 1.40 25.62
CA LEU A 600 1.41 1.78 25.11
C LEU A 600 1.80 3.22 25.49
N VAL A 601 0.83 4.04 25.88
CA VAL A 601 1.04 5.43 26.30
C VAL A 601 1.45 5.45 27.76
N PRO A 602 2.52 6.19 28.13
CA PRO A 602 2.94 6.28 29.52
C PRO A 602 1.87 6.98 30.38
N PRO A 603 1.70 6.56 31.66
CA PRO A 603 0.66 7.08 32.55
C PRO A 603 0.84 8.57 32.90
N SER A 604 2.01 9.15 32.64
CA SER A 604 2.29 10.57 32.81
C SER A 604 1.44 11.47 31.89
N SER A 605 0.97 10.96 30.75
CA SER A 605 0.22 11.74 29.76
C SER A 605 -1.31 11.69 29.99
N LYS A 606 -1.78 12.24 31.11
CA LYS A 606 -3.21 12.19 31.52
C LYS A 606 -4.19 12.72 30.46
N SER A 607 -3.84 13.81 29.76
CA SER A 607 -4.68 14.41 28.71
C SER A 607 -4.94 13.41 27.56
N THR A 608 -3.90 12.73 27.12
CA THR A 608 -3.98 11.80 25.99
C THR A 608 -4.78 10.54 26.32
N ALA A 609 -4.63 10.01 27.53
CA ALA A 609 -5.40 8.87 28.02
C ALA A 609 -6.91 9.19 28.10
N SER A 610 -7.25 10.41 28.53
CA SER A 610 -8.64 10.88 28.56
C SER A 610 -9.25 10.97 27.16
N ALA A 611 -8.55 11.58 26.19
CA ALA A 611 -9.01 11.68 24.81
C ALA A 611 -9.24 10.29 24.16
N LEU A 612 -8.29 9.36 24.34
CA LEU A 612 -8.44 7.98 23.87
C LEU A 612 -9.62 7.25 24.53
N SER A 613 -9.86 7.49 25.82
CA SER A 613 -11.00 6.91 26.54
C SER A 613 -12.33 7.44 26.01
N HIS A 614 -12.41 8.74 25.68
CA HIS A 614 -13.57 9.32 25.02
C HIS A 614 -13.79 8.71 23.62
N THR A 615 -12.74 8.56 22.82
CA THR A 615 -12.83 7.90 21.50
C THR A 615 -13.26 6.44 21.63
N LYS A 616 -12.77 5.71 22.64
CA LYS A 616 -13.21 4.34 22.93
C LYS A 616 -14.70 4.29 23.25
N LYS A 617 -15.21 5.20 24.11
CA LYS A 617 -16.65 5.31 24.40
C LYS A 617 -17.45 5.61 23.12
N HIS A 618 -16.96 6.51 22.27
CA HIS A 618 -17.58 6.81 20.99
C HIS A 618 -17.63 5.60 20.04
N LEU A 619 -16.54 4.84 19.93
CA LEU A 619 -16.49 3.62 19.12
C LEU A 619 -17.42 2.52 19.64
N LEU A 620 -17.55 2.38 20.97
CA LEU A 620 -18.52 1.46 21.59
C LEU A 620 -19.96 1.90 21.28
N HIS A 621 -20.25 3.20 21.32
CA HIS A 621 -21.55 3.73 20.94
C HIS A 621 -21.88 3.45 19.46
N LEU A 622 -20.92 3.63 18.54
CA LEU A 622 -21.11 3.29 17.12
C LEU A 622 -21.35 1.79 16.90
N GLN A 623 -20.64 0.93 17.65
CA GLN A 623 -20.91 -0.51 17.61
C GLN A 623 -22.32 -0.85 18.12
N ALA A 624 -22.73 -0.26 19.25
CA ALA A 624 -24.06 -0.45 19.82
C ALA A 624 -25.17 -0.01 18.85
N ARG A 625 -24.97 1.12 18.18
CA ARG A 625 -25.86 1.64 17.14
C ARG A 625 -25.97 0.66 15.97
N ARG A 626 -24.85 0.20 15.42
CA ARG A 626 -24.83 -0.75 14.29
C ARG A 626 -25.53 -2.07 14.64
N GLU A 627 -25.20 -2.66 15.79
CA GLU A 627 -25.82 -3.92 16.23
C GLU A 627 -27.33 -3.76 16.42
N PHE A 628 -27.77 -2.59 16.92
CA PHE A 628 -29.18 -2.27 17.02
C PHE A 628 -29.86 -2.08 15.66
N THR A 629 -29.22 -1.38 14.71
CA THR A 629 -29.72 -1.29 13.33
C THR A 629 -29.91 -2.67 12.71
N ALA A 630 -28.96 -3.59 12.92
CA ALA A 630 -29.09 -4.96 12.42
C ALA A 630 -30.25 -5.73 13.09
N ILE A 631 -30.59 -5.42 14.34
CA ILE A 631 -31.80 -5.94 15.00
C ILE A 631 -33.05 -5.39 14.33
N LEU A 632 -33.12 -4.08 14.08
CA LEU A 632 -34.27 -3.44 13.44
C LEU A 632 -34.49 -3.95 12.01
N GLU A 633 -33.44 -4.02 11.19
CA GLU A 633 -33.55 -4.52 9.82
C GLU A 633 -34.01 -5.98 9.78
N ARG A 634 -33.48 -6.83 10.66
CA ARG A 634 -33.97 -8.21 10.80
C ARG A 634 -35.42 -8.23 11.25
N ALA A 635 -35.81 -7.39 12.20
CA ALA A 635 -37.21 -7.33 12.64
C ALA A 635 -38.14 -6.86 11.52
N SER A 636 -37.73 -5.87 10.73
CA SER A 636 -38.45 -5.37 9.55
C SER A 636 -38.61 -6.44 8.48
N ALA A 637 -37.52 -7.12 8.09
CA ALA A 637 -37.53 -8.19 7.09
C ALA A 637 -38.43 -9.38 7.48
N ASN A 638 -38.80 -9.46 8.75
CA ASN A 638 -39.64 -10.50 9.30
C ASN A 638 -41.03 -10.01 9.72
N HIS A 639 -41.41 -8.78 9.35
CA HIS A 639 -42.69 -8.16 9.70
C HIS A 639 -42.99 -8.21 11.21
N ALA A 640 -41.95 -8.10 12.04
CA ALA A 640 -42.03 -8.20 13.50
C ALA A 640 -41.99 -6.84 14.21
N LEU A 641 -41.72 -5.75 13.47
CA LEU A 641 -41.74 -4.40 14.00
C LEU A 641 -43.19 -3.91 14.11
N PRO A 642 -43.64 -3.44 15.28
CA PRO A 642 -44.92 -2.74 15.40
C PRO A 642 -44.94 -1.50 14.50
N GLN A 643 -46.10 -1.13 13.95
CA GLN A 643 -46.26 0.02 13.06
C GLN A 643 -45.75 1.33 13.68
N ILE A 644 -45.88 1.47 15.01
CA ILE A 644 -45.37 2.61 15.79
C ILE A 644 -43.84 2.79 15.62
N TYR A 645 -43.11 1.70 15.39
CA TYR A 645 -41.65 1.70 15.24
C TYR A 645 -41.18 1.55 13.79
N ALA A 646 -42.09 1.57 12.81
CA ALA A 646 -41.74 1.37 11.39
C ALA A 646 -40.82 2.47 10.83
N THR A 647 -40.89 3.69 11.37
CA THR A 647 -40.05 4.84 10.99
C THR A 647 -38.87 5.07 11.94
N THR A 648 -38.69 4.20 12.94
CA THR A 648 -37.69 4.41 13.99
C THR A 648 -36.27 4.20 13.49
N THR A 649 -35.41 5.18 13.74
CA THR A 649 -33.98 5.11 13.42
C THR A 649 -33.18 4.55 14.59
N ALA A 650 -31.93 4.18 14.34
CA ALA A 650 -31.02 3.63 15.36
C ALA A 650 -30.59 4.64 16.46
N ASP A 651 -31.12 5.86 16.44
CA ASP A 651 -30.84 6.96 17.37
C ASP A 651 -31.83 7.05 18.55
N MET A 652 -32.76 6.10 18.67
CA MET A 652 -33.72 6.00 19.77
C MET A 652 -33.03 6.01 21.17
N PRO A 653 -33.60 6.61 22.23
CA PRO A 653 -33.02 6.60 23.57
C PRO A 653 -32.90 5.17 24.15
N THR A 654 -31.99 4.98 25.10
CA THR A 654 -31.66 3.65 25.64
C THR A 654 -32.84 2.96 26.33
N SER A 655 -33.71 3.71 27.00
CA SER A 655 -34.95 3.19 27.61
C SER A 655 -35.83 2.50 26.56
N ASP A 656 -36.09 3.19 25.47
CA ASP A 656 -37.05 2.74 24.46
C ASP A 656 -36.45 1.58 23.65
N ARG A 657 -35.12 1.53 23.50
CA ARG A 657 -34.42 0.36 22.93
C ARG A 657 -34.68 -0.90 23.74
N THR A 658 -34.65 -0.80 25.07
CA THR A 658 -34.91 -1.98 25.92
C THR A 658 -36.34 -2.45 25.82
N VAL A 659 -37.31 -1.52 25.82
CA VAL A 659 -38.73 -1.84 25.66
C VAL A 659 -39.00 -2.52 24.33
N LEU A 660 -38.46 -1.97 23.22
CA LEU A 660 -38.62 -2.55 21.90
C LEU A 660 -37.98 -3.95 21.82
N ILE A 661 -36.79 -4.15 22.40
CA ILE A 661 -36.15 -5.47 22.43
C ILE A 661 -37.00 -6.49 23.21
N HIS A 662 -37.58 -6.09 24.35
CA HIS A 662 -38.49 -6.95 25.12
C HIS A 662 -39.75 -7.31 24.33
N GLN A 663 -40.34 -6.34 23.62
CA GLN A 663 -41.50 -6.56 22.74
C GLN A 663 -41.16 -7.48 21.57
N LEU A 664 -40.01 -7.29 20.91
CA LEU A 664 -39.54 -8.16 19.83
C LEU A 664 -39.31 -9.59 20.31
N ALA A 665 -38.71 -9.77 21.47
CA ALA A 665 -38.52 -11.09 22.07
C ALA A 665 -39.87 -11.77 22.32
N HIS A 666 -40.83 -11.04 22.88
CA HIS A 666 -42.19 -11.53 23.11
C HIS A 666 -42.87 -11.93 21.79
N PHE A 667 -42.84 -11.07 20.78
CA PHE A 667 -43.40 -11.35 19.46
C PHE A 667 -42.77 -12.60 18.83
N TYR A 668 -41.44 -12.73 18.85
CA TYR A 668 -40.76 -13.92 18.35
C TYR A 668 -41.16 -15.19 19.10
N SER A 669 -41.44 -15.10 20.40
CA SER A 669 -41.89 -16.24 21.20
C SER A 669 -43.32 -16.70 20.86
N LEU A 670 -44.16 -15.81 20.34
CA LEU A 670 -45.53 -16.11 19.91
C LEU A 670 -45.60 -16.61 18.46
N SER A 671 -44.69 -16.14 17.61
CA SER A 671 -44.66 -16.46 16.18
C SER A 671 -44.49 -17.97 15.93
N THR A 672 -45.48 -18.57 15.26
CA THR A 672 -45.46 -19.98 14.81
C THR A 672 -44.79 -20.16 13.45
N THR A 673 -44.58 -19.07 12.70
CA THR A 673 -44.07 -19.09 11.32
C THR A 673 -42.60 -19.52 11.20
N ARG A 674 -41.85 -19.47 12.30
CA ARG A 674 -40.43 -19.85 12.35
C ARG A 674 -40.21 -21.16 13.07
N SER A 675 -39.12 -21.85 12.78
CA SER A 675 -38.71 -23.00 13.60
C SER A 675 -38.35 -22.58 15.03
N HIS A 676 -38.49 -23.50 16.00
CA HIS A 676 -37.99 -23.31 17.36
C HIS A 676 -36.51 -22.84 17.38
N ARG A 677 -35.66 -23.42 16.51
CA ARG A 677 -34.22 -23.12 16.47
C ARG A 677 -33.97 -21.68 16.05
N GLU A 678 -34.67 -21.20 15.04
CA GLU A 678 -34.56 -19.80 14.58
C GLU A 678 -35.07 -18.84 15.64
N THR A 679 -36.23 -19.14 16.22
CA THR A 679 -36.82 -18.34 17.30
C THR A 679 -35.87 -18.22 18.49
N TRP A 680 -35.28 -19.34 18.92
CA TRP A 680 -34.29 -19.37 19.98
C TRP A 680 -33.03 -18.57 19.63
N ARG A 681 -32.51 -18.68 18.40
CA ARG A 681 -31.34 -17.89 17.95
C ARG A 681 -31.63 -16.40 17.93
N SER A 682 -32.81 -15.99 17.47
CA SER A 682 -33.24 -14.59 17.46
C SER A 682 -33.35 -14.02 18.87
N ILE A 683 -34.02 -14.73 19.79
CA ILE A 683 -34.15 -14.29 21.19
C ILE A 683 -32.78 -14.28 21.89
N TYR A 684 -31.93 -15.29 21.64
CA TYR A 684 -30.57 -15.31 22.21
C TYR A 684 -29.70 -14.17 21.67
N TYR A 685 -29.86 -13.76 20.41
CA TYR A 685 -29.17 -12.60 19.86
C TYR A 685 -29.61 -11.30 20.56
N LEU A 686 -30.91 -11.14 20.81
CA LEU A 686 -31.44 -10.02 21.61
C LEU A 686 -30.89 -10.04 23.06
N TYR A 687 -30.84 -11.22 23.69
CA TYR A 687 -30.24 -11.39 25.02
C TYR A 687 -28.76 -10.98 25.03
N SER A 688 -27.99 -11.43 24.03
CA SER A 688 -26.57 -11.08 23.90
C SER A 688 -26.36 -9.57 23.78
N TYR A 689 -27.24 -8.87 23.07
CA TYR A 689 -27.20 -7.41 22.97
C TYR A 689 -27.46 -6.74 24.32
N LEU A 690 -28.55 -7.12 25.02
CA LEU A 690 -28.87 -6.58 26.35
C LEU A 690 -27.72 -6.79 27.34
N GLN A 691 -27.11 -7.99 27.32
CA GLN A 691 -25.98 -8.30 28.20
C GLN A 691 -24.72 -7.50 27.86
N THR A 692 -24.40 -7.34 26.56
CA THR A 692 -23.17 -6.65 26.13
C THR A 692 -23.17 -5.17 26.51
N TYR A 693 -24.33 -4.51 26.43
CA TYR A 693 -24.48 -3.09 26.76
C TYR A 693 -25.03 -2.85 28.17
N SER A 694 -25.08 -3.88 29.02
CA SER A 694 -25.55 -3.80 30.41
C SER A 694 -26.94 -3.16 30.54
N LEU A 695 -27.84 -3.50 29.61
CA LEU A 695 -29.22 -3.00 29.61
C LEU A 695 -30.10 -3.88 30.53
N PRO A 696 -31.12 -3.31 31.20
CA PRO A 696 -32.00 -4.05 32.09
C PRO A 696 -32.79 -5.12 31.32
N ILE A 697 -32.81 -6.33 31.88
CA ILE A 697 -33.62 -7.45 31.37
C ILE A 697 -34.91 -7.48 32.19
N GLY A 698 -36.04 -7.25 31.52
CA GLY A 698 -37.35 -7.22 32.16
C GLY A 698 -38.07 -8.59 32.17
N PRO A 699 -39.13 -8.73 32.99
CA PRO A 699 -39.93 -9.96 33.08
C PRO A 699 -40.59 -10.37 31.76
N LEU A 700 -40.90 -9.39 30.89
CA LEU A 700 -41.46 -9.68 29.56
C LEU A 700 -40.47 -10.49 28.69
N PHE A 701 -39.17 -10.21 28.83
CA PHE A 701 -38.13 -10.90 28.08
C PHE A 701 -37.88 -12.31 28.61
N THR A 702 -37.83 -12.48 29.93
CA THR A 702 -37.65 -13.79 30.57
C THR A 702 -38.82 -14.73 30.29
N LYS A 703 -40.06 -14.22 30.30
CA LYS A 703 -41.24 -14.97 29.83
C LYS A 703 -41.12 -15.42 28.37
N ALA A 704 -40.66 -14.54 27.48
CA ALA A 704 -40.41 -14.88 26.08
C ALA A 704 -39.33 -15.96 25.93
N VAL A 705 -38.26 -15.88 26.73
CA VAL A 705 -37.19 -16.88 26.80
C VAL A 705 -37.74 -18.23 27.26
N VAL A 706 -38.49 -18.29 28.36
CA VAL A 706 -39.11 -19.53 28.88
C VAL A 706 -40.02 -20.14 27.81
N ARG A 707 -40.85 -19.33 27.15
CA ARG A 707 -41.74 -19.79 26.09
C ARG A 707 -40.98 -20.40 24.91
N ALA A 708 -39.94 -19.73 24.43
CA ALA A 708 -39.18 -20.18 23.26
C ALA A 708 -38.19 -21.33 23.56
N ALA A 709 -37.63 -21.37 24.77
CA ALA A 709 -36.59 -22.31 25.17
C ALA A 709 -37.12 -23.59 25.82
N ILE A 710 -38.26 -23.48 26.52
CA ILE A 710 -38.85 -24.55 27.33
C ILE A 710 -40.23 -24.93 26.78
N ILE A 711 -41.19 -24.02 26.76
CA ILE A 711 -42.58 -24.37 26.49
C ILE A 711 -42.74 -24.90 25.06
N ARG A 712 -42.28 -24.14 24.07
CA ARG A 712 -42.45 -24.48 22.66
C ARG A 712 -41.76 -25.79 22.26
N PRO A 713 -40.49 -26.07 22.64
CA PRO A 713 -39.89 -27.37 22.36
C PRO A 713 -40.64 -28.53 23.01
N MET A 714 -41.21 -28.35 24.20
CA MET A 714 -41.99 -29.40 24.86
C MET A 714 -43.33 -29.65 24.17
N MET A 715 -44.01 -28.59 23.71
CA MET A 715 -45.21 -28.72 22.85
C MET A 715 -44.90 -29.44 21.53
N GLU A 716 -43.71 -29.21 20.97
CA GLU A 716 -43.23 -29.92 19.78
C GLU A 716 -42.65 -31.33 20.11
N HIS A 717 -42.84 -31.84 21.33
CA HIS A 717 -42.31 -33.13 21.81
C HIS A 717 -40.79 -33.30 21.62
N ARG A 718 -40.02 -32.21 21.80
CA ARG A 718 -38.57 -32.19 21.64
C ARG A 718 -37.85 -32.23 22.98
N PHE A 719 -36.71 -32.90 22.98
CA PHE A 719 -35.82 -32.92 24.13
C PHE A 719 -35.13 -31.56 24.34
N ILE A 720 -35.15 -31.09 25.59
CA ILE A 720 -34.38 -29.92 26.05
C ILE A 720 -33.21 -30.41 26.91
N SER A 721 -32.02 -29.85 26.68
CA SER A 721 -30.84 -30.16 27.49
C SER A 721 -30.93 -29.55 28.89
N ALA A 722 -30.46 -30.29 29.90
CA ALA A 722 -30.39 -29.80 31.28
C ALA A 722 -29.64 -28.47 31.40
N ARG A 723 -28.54 -28.31 30.64
CA ARG A 723 -27.78 -27.05 30.57
C ARG A 723 -28.64 -25.85 30.11
N ARG A 724 -29.58 -26.06 29.19
CA ARG A 724 -30.48 -24.99 28.73
C ARG A 724 -31.51 -24.65 29.83
N LEU A 725 -32.07 -25.66 30.49
CA LEU A 725 -32.98 -25.45 31.62
C LEU A 725 -32.32 -24.65 32.74
N ILE A 726 -31.14 -25.09 33.20
CA ILE A 726 -30.37 -24.41 34.26
C ILE A 726 -30.10 -22.95 33.89
N TRP A 727 -29.69 -22.70 32.64
CA TRP A 727 -29.46 -21.33 32.17
C TRP A 727 -30.72 -20.46 32.21
N VAL A 728 -31.87 -21.00 31.79
CA VAL A 728 -33.15 -20.26 31.83
C VAL A 728 -33.57 -20.01 33.28
N CYS A 729 -33.51 -21.02 34.15
CA CYS A 729 -33.86 -20.89 35.56
C CYS A 729 -32.98 -19.86 36.28
N HIS A 730 -31.66 -19.83 36.02
CA HIS A 730 -30.78 -18.78 36.55
C HIS A 730 -31.14 -17.38 36.04
N LEU A 731 -31.52 -17.26 34.76
CA LEU A 731 -31.94 -15.98 34.19
C LEU A 731 -33.25 -15.50 34.83
N VAL A 732 -34.22 -16.39 35.02
CA VAL A 732 -35.50 -16.08 35.68
C VAL A 732 -35.28 -15.76 37.16
N ALA A 733 -34.48 -16.54 37.88
CA ALA A 733 -34.16 -16.31 39.29
C ALA A 733 -33.58 -14.90 39.52
N ARG A 734 -32.73 -14.44 38.60
CA ARG A 734 -32.13 -13.11 38.65
C ARG A 734 -33.11 -11.96 38.39
N VAL A 735 -34.17 -12.17 37.61
CA VAL A 735 -35.09 -11.10 37.15
C VAL A 735 -36.44 -11.13 37.86
N GLU A 736 -37.02 -12.31 38.03
CA GLU A 736 -38.37 -12.52 38.60
C GLU A 736 -38.33 -13.16 40.00
N GLY A 737 -37.16 -13.65 40.45
CA GLY A 737 -36.98 -14.28 41.77
C GLY A 737 -36.88 -15.80 41.72
N GLU A 738 -36.30 -16.38 42.79
CA GLU A 738 -35.97 -17.80 42.86
C GLU A 738 -37.22 -18.70 42.91
N ASP A 739 -38.31 -18.23 43.51
CA ASP A 739 -39.56 -18.99 43.64
C ASP A 739 -40.19 -19.28 42.28
N VAL A 740 -40.18 -18.28 41.39
CA VAL A 740 -40.67 -18.44 40.01
C VAL A 740 -39.80 -19.41 39.23
N ALA A 741 -38.48 -19.37 39.43
CA ALA A 741 -37.56 -20.31 38.78
C ALA A 741 -37.79 -21.77 39.24
N LYS A 742 -38.01 -22.00 40.55
CA LYS A 742 -38.38 -23.31 41.11
C LYS A 742 -39.73 -23.81 40.58
N GLN A 743 -40.70 -22.92 40.41
CA GLN A 743 -41.99 -23.27 39.82
C GLN A 743 -41.86 -23.71 38.35
N ILE A 744 -41.04 -23.01 37.56
CA ILE A 744 -40.77 -23.39 36.17
C ILE A 744 -40.04 -24.73 36.09
N GLU A 745 -39.04 -24.93 36.95
CA GLU A 745 -38.29 -26.19 37.02
C GLU A 745 -39.18 -27.38 37.39
N SER A 746 -40.02 -27.25 38.43
CA SER A 746 -40.95 -28.31 38.83
C SER A 746 -41.96 -28.65 37.73
N SER A 747 -42.47 -27.63 37.04
CA SER A 747 -43.39 -27.79 35.90
C SER A 747 -42.69 -28.48 34.72
N TYR A 748 -41.43 -28.13 34.45
CA TYR A 748 -40.62 -28.79 33.43
C TYR A 748 -40.43 -30.28 33.74
N TRP A 749 -40.06 -30.64 34.97
CA TRP A 749 -39.84 -32.04 35.35
C TRP A 749 -41.12 -32.87 35.28
N ARG A 750 -42.26 -32.30 35.68
CA ARG A 750 -43.58 -32.94 35.54
C ARG A 750 -43.88 -33.24 34.07
N TRP A 751 -43.77 -32.23 33.21
CA TRP A 751 -44.10 -32.36 31.79
C TRP A 751 -43.12 -33.27 31.03
N ARG A 752 -41.84 -33.25 31.41
CA ARG A 752 -40.83 -34.18 30.93
C ARG A 752 -41.17 -35.63 31.30
N GLY A 753 -41.61 -35.86 32.54
CA GLY A 753 -42.05 -37.17 33.01
C GLY A 753 -43.26 -37.70 32.23
N GLU A 754 -44.20 -36.83 31.89
CA GLU A 754 -45.34 -37.16 31.03
C GLU A 754 -44.90 -37.53 29.61
N LEU A 755 -44.02 -36.74 29.00
CA LEU A 755 -43.49 -37.00 27.66
C LEU A 755 -42.75 -38.35 27.59
N ILE A 756 -41.96 -38.68 28.61
CA ILE A 756 -41.27 -39.97 28.70
C ILE A 756 -42.29 -41.11 28.86
N ARG A 757 -43.32 -40.94 29.69
CA ARG A 757 -44.39 -41.94 29.85
C ARG A 757 -45.21 -42.14 28.56
N HIS A 758 -45.48 -41.07 27.81
CA HIS A 758 -46.16 -41.13 26.52
C HIS A 758 -45.31 -41.86 25.48
N ALA A 759 -44.03 -41.49 25.36
CA ALA A 759 -43.10 -42.15 24.44
C ALA A 759 -42.87 -43.63 24.80
N LYS A 760 -42.93 -43.99 26.09
CA LYS A 760 -42.87 -45.38 26.55
C LYS A 760 -44.11 -46.16 26.13
N ARG A 761 -45.30 -45.60 26.32
CA ARG A 761 -46.56 -46.22 25.84
C ARG A 761 -46.54 -46.42 24.32
N ALA A 762 -46.22 -45.38 23.55
CA ALA A 762 -46.12 -45.48 22.09
C ALA A 762 -45.07 -46.50 21.61
N HIS A 763 -43.96 -46.66 22.34
CA HIS A 763 -42.96 -47.70 22.07
C HIS A 763 -43.52 -49.10 22.31
N ASP A 764 -44.22 -49.30 23.42
CA ASP A 764 -44.77 -50.59 23.82
C ASP A 764 -45.95 -50.98 22.90
N ASP A 765 -46.79 -50.01 22.50
CA ASP A 765 -47.88 -50.17 21.53
C ASP A 765 -47.37 -50.52 20.13
N ALA A 766 -46.18 -50.02 19.75
CA ALA A 766 -45.51 -50.36 18.49
C ALA A 766 -44.77 -51.71 18.53
N GLY A 767 -45.00 -52.54 19.56
CA GLY A 767 -44.39 -53.86 19.72
C GLY A 767 -42.94 -53.82 20.24
N GLY A 768 -42.50 -52.69 20.78
CA GLY A 768 -41.18 -52.57 21.39
C GLY A 768 -41.08 -53.32 22.72
N ASP A 769 -39.87 -53.75 23.09
CA ASP A 769 -39.63 -54.45 24.35
C ASP A 769 -40.04 -53.60 25.57
N VAL A 770 -40.96 -54.13 26.37
CA VAL A 770 -41.49 -53.51 27.59
C VAL A 770 -40.38 -53.21 28.60
N LYS A 771 -39.27 -53.97 28.59
CA LYS A 771 -38.13 -53.73 29.48
C LYS A 771 -37.15 -52.68 28.94
N ALA A 772 -37.21 -52.34 27.65
CA ALA A 772 -36.31 -51.36 27.04
C ALA A 772 -36.73 -49.91 27.33
N LYS A 773 -35.75 -49.02 27.54
CA LYS A 773 -35.99 -47.59 27.72
C LYS A 773 -36.41 -46.94 26.40
N ALA A 774 -37.62 -46.37 26.36
CA ALA A 774 -38.08 -45.60 25.21
C ALA A 774 -37.32 -44.27 25.12
N MET A 775 -36.45 -44.14 24.12
CA MET A 775 -35.78 -42.88 23.83
C MET A 775 -36.71 -41.98 23.01
N VAL A 776 -37.17 -40.87 23.59
CA VAL A 776 -38.07 -39.89 22.94
C VAL A 776 -37.57 -39.47 21.55
N GLY A 777 -36.27 -39.24 21.38
CA GLY A 777 -35.68 -38.88 20.09
C GLY A 777 -35.73 -40.00 19.04
N LYS A 778 -35.67 -41.27 19.47
CA LYS A 778 -35.80 -42.44 18.61
C LYS A 778 -37.26 -42.64 18.18
N MET A 779 -38.20 -42.46 19.10
CA MET A 779 -39.64 -42.58 18.82
C MET A 779 -40.13 -41.52 17.82
N LYS A 780 -39.65 -40.28 17.98
CA LYS A 780 -39.92 -39.20 17.03
C LYS A 780 -39.30 -39.45 15.64
N GLY A 781 -38.10 -40.02 15.59
CA GLY A 781 -37.45 -40.40 14.32
C GLY A 781 -38.20 -41.49 13.56
N LEU A 782 -39.02 -42.29 14.27
CA LEU A 782 -39.89 -43.32 13.72
C LEU A 782 -41.32 -42.83 13.43
N GLY A 783 -41.62 -41.55 13.71
CA GLY A 783 -42.97 -40.97 13.53
C GLY A 783 -44.02 -41.45 14.55
N LEU A 784 -43.60 -42.08 15.64
CA LEU A 784 -44.49 -42.63 16.67
C LEU A 784 -44.93 -41.60 17.73
N VAL A 785 -44.24 -40.46 17.80
CA VAL A 785 -44.47 -39.34 18.75
C VAL A 785 -44.12 -38.00 18.13
#